data_AF-A0A938NFQ2-F1
#
_entry.id   AF-A0A938NFQ2-F1
#
_cell.length_a   1.000
_cell.length_b   1.000
_cell.length_c   1.000
_cell.angle_alpha   90.00
_cell.angle_beta   90.00
_cell.angle_gamma   90.00
#
_symmetry.space_group_name_H-M   'P 1'
#
loop_
_entity.id
_entity.type
_entity.pdbx_description
1 polymer ?
#
loop_
_entity_poly.entity_id
_entity_poly.type
_entity_poly.pdbx_seq_one_letter_code
_entity_poly.pdbx_strand_id
1 'polypeptide(L)'
;MRRPRLTTLSGLLLAAVAQASLALGAPQAAPRAGGAGSPQLGPDTLSVGHRSALRSELAGLQAAIQRDGLRWRAGETGILRLAPEDRQRRLGERPWPEPPRGGAPARGAGGALPARLDWRAAGGDFVSGVRDQGPCATGWIFAPTAALESALLRAGRGGQLADFDLAEQQLLSCLDDYGLGQGCAGGWPEDVLWFAETEGLLAESALPYRASAAPGCPGPGRERRFRFRDAGLVCAAADREAIKRALRDQGPLVTTMAVHSGFFAYTGGVYSALGELAGYHAVAIVGYDDAQSCFIAKNSWGESWGEGGFFRIAYDAGCHFGDWTRAVGLQTTAQGPYAAMAVSAERLRAGQPVQFKDCSLPFAAPIARWEWDFDGDGATDALGPGPHSFGFRRPGRYAPRLRVRDAAGREDSCQLAGGIDVVFAGSLWTVDLAARGAGEEGDGSAARPFPEIQLALNAAADGDTILVRPGRYTGAMNTELFVGGKSLFLRAAGEPGSVILDGGGRRRLFRLSAPRSGERRAQLRLQGLSLWNGHDALRGGAIASEGVALVLEDCELAGCTAADEQGAGGAIWTDAGLKLIRCMLRENRSGGDGGAIQAMGASLELDGCAFVGNAAEGVGGAISQSGGLFAALRSRFLGNRAGLRGGALALFGVSGGLDALRFQENRVEGSPAAARGGGAIAWEAPGADLLVTSCLFSENEAPIGGALRLDGGRFMGSQLSCWGNRASERGGAFALMTAGDTPELINSIFWGNLAPEAAEVLAAGDLGLRNCLVAGGLIGQAVLAEDPRFVDARGGDFRLAEDSPCLGTGDPAGAPALDLAGLARPQPAGSAPDLGAFESALTTATGAGLPETELLFTGAYPNPFNPHTTFSFRLPRPGTVTLEVYQSSGRRVGIVLDEEPRGAGEHRVSWVAIDEAGEPLPSGG
;
A
#
# COMPACT_ATOMS: atom_id res chain seq x y z
N MET A 1 -13.65 -67.07 -4.65
CA MET A 1 -14.76 -67.65 -5.45
C MET A 1 -16.01 -66.81 -5.23
N ARG A 2 -16.78 -66.61 -6.32
CA ARG A 2 -18.05 -65.87 -6.40
C ARG A 2 -19.03 -66.23 -5.26
N ARG A 3 -19.79 -65.27 -4.73
CA ARG A 3 -21.16 -64.96 -5.22
C ARG A 3 -21.84 -63.79 -4.45
N PRO A 4 -22.89 -63.18 -5.06
CA PRO A 4 -23.29 -61.78 -4.87
C PRO A 4 -24.81 -61.59 -4.55
N ARG A 5 -25.28 -60.33 -4.68
CA ARG A 5 -26.64 -59.78 -4.96
C ARG A 5 -27.48 -59.34 -3.73
N LEU A 6 -27.77 -58.03 -3.57
CA LEU A 6 -28.82 -57.17 -4.21
C LEU A 6 -30.24 -57.60 -3.75
N THR A 7 -31.15 -56.75 -3.24
CA THR A 7 -31.59 -55.41 -3.70
C THR A 7 -32.65 -54.77 -2.74
N THR A 8 -32.72 -53.42 -2.72
CA THR A 8 -33.91 -52.49 -2.67
C THR A 8 -34.85 -52.43 -1.43
N LEU A 9 -35.47 -51.31 -1.00
CA LEU A 9 -35.49 -49.87 -1.34
C LEU A 9 -36.09 -49.05 -0.15
N SER A 10 -35.49 -47.88 0.15
CA SER A 10 -36.08 -46.54 0.45
C SER A 10 -37.17 -46.26 1.53
N GLY A 11 -36.95 -45.17 2.29
CA GLY A 11 -38.02 -44.24 2.71
C GLY A 11 -37.78 -43.38 3.97
N LEU A 12 -37.27 -42.14 3.79
CA LEU A 12 -37.51 -40.92 4.59
C LEU A 12 -37.04 -40.84 6.08
N LEU A 13 -35.90 -40.16 6.35
CA LEU A 13 -35.78 -38.85 7.05
C LEU A 13 -34.29 -38.54 7.38
N LEU A 14 -33.95 -37.24 7.37
CA LEU A 14 -32.63 -36.59 7.64
C LEU A 14 -31.63 -36.46 6.48
N ALA A 15 -31.77 -35.37 5.71
CA ALA A 15 -30.65 -34.52 5.28
C ALA A 15 -31.18 -33.11 4.96
N ALA A 16 -30.85 -32.12 5.79
CA ALA A 16 -31.01 -30.70 5.50
C ALA A 16 -29.75 -29.98 5.97
N VAL A 17 -29.31 -29.00 5.17
CA VAL A 17 -28.11 -28.15 5.30
C VAL A 17 -26.82 -28.73 4.70
N ALA A 18 -26.85 -28.96 3.38
CA ALA A 18 -25.73 -28.72 2.47
C ALA A 18 -26.26 -28.73 1.02
N GLN A 19 -26.59 -27.55 0.46
CA GLN A 19 -26.57 -27.22 -0.98
C GLN A 19 -27.33 -25.91 -1.24
N ALA A 20 -26.58 -24.82 -1.48
CA ALA A 20 -27.05 -23.65 -2.24
C ALA A 20 -25.83 -22.83 -2.71
N SER A 21 -25.09 -23.36 -3.67
CA SER A 21 -24.11 -22.61 -4.49
C SER A 21 -23.82 -23.45 -5.73
N LEU A 22 -24.63 -23.27 -6.77
CA LEU A 22 -24.36 -23.58 -8.19
C LEU A 22 -25.67 -23.47 -8.99
N ALA A 23 -25.99 -22.26 -9.47
CA ALA A 23 -26.75 -22.03 -10.70
C ALA A 23 -26.97 -20.52 -10.93
N LEU A 24 -26.01 -19.85 -11.58
CA LEU A 24 -26.31 -18.77 -12.53
C LEU A 24 -25.21 -18.84 -13.61
N GLY A 25 -25.64 -19.22 -14.82
CA GLY A 25 -24.76 -19.58 -15.93
C GLY A 25 -24.05 -18.39 -16.56
N ALA A 26 -22.85 -18.67 -17.10
CA ALA A 26 -22.10 -17.78 -17.96
C ALA A 26 -22.91 -17.41 -19.22
N PRO A 27 -22.91 -16.13 -19.66
CA PRO A 27 -23.49 -15.79 -20.94
C PRO A 27 -22.53 -16.20 -22.07
N GLN A 28 -23.07 -16.96 -23.03
CA GLN A 28 -22.39 -17.38 -24.25
C GLN A 28 -22.06 -16.18 -25.15
N ALA A 29 -20.89 -16.24 -25.78
CA ALA A 29 -20.50 -15.35 -26.87
C ALA A 29 -21.41 -15.56 -28.10
N ALA A 30 -21.99 -14.47 -28.60
CA ALA A 30 -22.64 -14.40 -29.92
C ALA A 30 -21.77 -13.59 -30.90
N PRO A 31 -21.86 -13.83 -32.22
CA PRO A 31 -20.75 -13.61 -33.15
C PRO A 31 -20.62 -12.17 -33.64
N ARG A 32 -19.41 -11.85 -34.12
CA ARG A 32 -19.04 -10.60 -34.80
C ARG A 32 -19.93 -10.31 -36.02
N ALA A 33 -20.59 -9.15 -36.01
CA ALA A 33 -21.04 -8.44 -37.20
C ALA A 33 -20.33 -7.08 -37.25
N GLY A 34 -19.92 -6.70 -38.46
CA GLY A 34 -18.95 -5.62 -38.72
C GLY A 34 -19.46 -4.18 -38.54
N GLY A 35 -18.50 -3.28 -38.78
CA GLY A 35 -18.50 -1.85 -38.47
C GLY A 35 -19.77 -1.03 -38.74
N ALA A 36 -20.06 -0.18 -37.77
CA ALA A 36 -20.49 1.21 -37.93
C ALA A 36 -20.31 1.91 -36.57
N GLY A 37 -19.88 3.17 -36.57
CA GLY A 37 -19.56 3.94 -35.37
C GLY A 37 -20.70 3.98 -34.35
N SER A 38 -20.34 3.91 -33.07
CA SER A 38 -21.25 4.12 -31.95
C SER A 38 -21.78 5.57 -31.96
N PRO A 39 -23.11 5.79 -31.96
CA PRO A 39 -23.67 7.12 -31.85
C PRO A 39 -23.53 7.59 -30.40
N GLN A 40 -23.05 8.82 -30.23
CA GLN A 40 -23.26 9.58 -28.99
C GLN A 40 -24.77 9.64 -28.72
N LEU A 41 -25.24 9.00 -27.65
CA LEU A 41 -26.62 9.14 -27.19
C LEU A 41 -26.78 10.55 -26.61
N GLY A 42 -27.40 11.43 -27.39
CA GLY A 42 -27.86 12.73 -26.93
C GLY A 42 -29.00 12.60 -25.90
N PRO A 43 -29.32 13.69 -25.18
CA PRO A 43 -30.28 13.68 -24.10
C PRO A 43 -31.70 13.75 -24.68
N ASP A 44 -32.37 12.62 -25.00
CA ASP A 44 -33.86 12.62 -25.04
C ASP A 44 -34.62 11.28 -25.24
N THR A 45 -34.03 10.10 -25.07
CA THR A 45 -34.77 8.82 -25.27
C THR A 45 -35.04 8.04 -23.99
N LEU A 46 -35.71 8.66 -23.00
CA LEU A 46 -36.33 7.92 -21.89
C LEU A 46 -37.62 7.23 -22.37
N SER A 47 -37.81 5.95 -22.05
CA SER A 47 -39.03 5.21 -22.40
C SER A 47 -40.27 5.84 -21.72
N VAL A 48 -41.46 5.66 -22.31
CA VAL A 48 -42.72 6.21 -21.77
C VAL A 48 -42.97 5.72 -20.33
N GLY A 49 -42.66 4.45 -20.05
CA GLY A 49 -42.77 3.88 -18.70
C GLY A 49 -41.80 4.53 -17.69
N HIS A 50 -40.56 4.78 -18.10
CA HIS A 50 -39.56 5.43 -17.25
C HIS A 50 -39.92 6.88 -16.92
N ARG A 51 -40.42 7.64 -17.92
CA ARG A 51 -40.92 9.02 -17.72
C ARG A 51 -42.11 9.06 -16.75
N SER A 52 -42.99 8.07 -16.80
CA SER A 52 -44.13 7.97 -15.88
C SER A 52 -43.69 7.68 -14.45
N ALA A 53 -42.75 6.75 -14.27
CA ALA A 53 -42.20 6.42 -12.96
C ALA A 53 -41.47 7.61 -12.33
N LEU A 54 -40.63 8.30 -13.10
CA LEU A 54 -39.90 9.50 -12.65
C LEU A 54 -40.84 10.63 -12.22
N ARG A 55 -41.93 10.88 -12.98
CA ARG A 55 -42.95 11.87 -12.59
C ARG A 55 -43.64 11.51 -11.29
N SER A 56 -43.93 10.22 -11.08
CA SER A 56 -44.56 9.73 -9.85
C SER A 56 -43.61 9.86 -8.65
N GLU A 57 -42.34 9.48 -8.81
CA GLU A 57 -41.29 9.63 -7.79
C GLU A 57 -41.12 11.10 -7.40
N LEU A 58 -40.99 11.99 -8.40
CA LEU A 58 -40.82 13.42 -8.19
C LEU A 58 -42.05 14.06 -7.51
N ALA A 59 -43.27 13.70 -7.92
CA ALA A 59 -44.49 14.19 -7.29
C ALA A 59 -44.58 13.76 -5.82
N GLY A 60 -44.19 12.51 -5.51
CA GLY A 60 -44.11 12.00 -4.15
C GLY A 60 -43.12 12.79 -3.28
N LEU A 61 -41.92 13.06 -3.80
CA LEU A 61 -40.91 13.87 -3.11
C LEU A 61 -41.40 15.30 -2.86
N GLN A 62 -41.99 15.95 -3.87
CA GLN A 62 -42.50 17.31 -3.74
C GLN A 62 -43.63 17.42 -2.72
N ALA A 63 -44.54 16.44 -2.68
CA ALA A 63 -45.60 16.37 -1.68
C ALA A 63 -45.04 16.17 -0.27
N ALA A 64 -44.05 15.29 -0.10
CA ALA A 64 -43.40 15.06 1.19
C ALA A 64 -42.64 16.31 1.69
N ILE A 65 -41.88 16.98 0.81
CA ILE A 65 -41.21 18.25 1.12
C ILE A 65 -42.20 19.30 1.62
N GLN A 66 -43.35 19.45 0.95
CA GLN A 66 -44.38 20.41 1.36
C GLN A 66 -45.04 20.03 2.70
N ARG A 67 -45.38 18.74 2.86
CA ARG A 67 -46.00 18.20 4.08
C ARG A 67 -45.11 18.39 5.29
N ASP A 68 -43.81 18.12 5.14
CA ASP A 68 -42.84 18.11 6.24
C ASP A 68 -42.14 19.48 6.42
N GLY A 69 -42.51 20.48 5.61
CA GLY A 69 -41.97 21.83 5.71
C GLY A 69 -40.48 21.93 5.42
N LEU A 70 -39.94 21.05 4.57
CA LEU A 70 -38.51 21.01 4.27
C LEU A 70 -38.08 22.22 3.43
N ARG A 71 -36.84 22.69 3.65
CA ARG A 71 -36.33 23.96 3.09
C ARG A 71 -35.69 23.85 1.70
N TRP A 72 -35.92 22.74 0.99
CA TRP A 72 -35.32 22.46 -0.32
C TRP A 72 -36.37 22.05 -1.36
N ARG A 73 -35.98 22.03 -2.63
CA ARG A 73 -36.84 21.72 -3.77
C ARG A 73 -36.35 20.49 -4.52
N ALA A 74 -37.26 19.54 -4.73
CA ALA A 74 -37.05 18.45 -5.65
C ALA A 74 -37.49 18.84 -7.08
N GLY A 75 -36.65 18.51 -8.06
CA GLY A 75 -36.90 18.69 -9.48
C GLY A 75 -36.23 17.60 -10.30
N GLU A 76 -36.44 17.65 -11.61
CA GLU A 76 -35.82 16.71 -12.53
C GLU A 76 -34.34 17.08 -12.73
N THR A 77 -33.44 16.16 -12.39
CA THR A 77 -31.98 16.33 -12.55
C THR A 77 -31.42 15.28 -13.50
N GLY A 78 -30.19 15.50 -14.00
CA GLY A 78 -29.47 14.50 -14.79
C GLY A 78 -29.31 13.16 -14.08
N ILE A 79 -29.14 13.18 -12.75
CA ILE A 79 -28.99 11.98 -11.92
C ILE A 79 -30.34 11.27 -11.70
N LEU A 80 -31.41 12.02 -11.40
CA LEU A 80 -32.75 11.42 -11.20
C LEU A 80 -33.25 10.71 -12.48
N ARG A 81 -32.85 11.19 -13.66
CA ARG A 81 -33.20 10.56 -14.95
C ARG A 81 -32.58 9.17 -15.13
N LEU A 82 -31.50 8.84 -14.42
CA LEU A 82 -30.84 7.54 -14.52
C LEU A 82 -31.71 6.43 -13.92
N ALA A 83 -31.48 5.20 -14.36
CA ALA A 83 -32.07 4.02 -13.72
C ALA A 83 -31.55 3.90 -12.26
N PRO A 84 -32.34 3.33 -11.33
CA PRO A 84 -31.93 3.22 -9.92
C PRO A 84 -30.54 2.61 -9.71
N GLU A 85 -30.20 1.55 -10.46
CA GLU A 85 -28.88 0.90 -10.41
C GLU A 85 -27.75 1.86 -10.83
N ASP A 86 -27.98 2.69 -11.85
CA ASP A 86 -27.01 3.67 -12.33
C ASP A 86 -26.86 4.86 -11.38
N ARG A 87 -27.92 5.22 -10.65
CA ARG A 87 -27.85 6.20 -9.54
C ARG A 87 -26.97 5.65 -8.43
N GLN A 88 -27.14 4.37 -8.10
CA GLN A 88 -26.35 3.71 -7.05
C GLN A 88 -24.88 3.56 -7.43
N ARG A 89 -24.55 3.34 -8.70
CA ARG A 89 -23.15 3.36 -9.21
C ARG A 89 -22.43 4.70 -9.07
N ARG A 90 -23.12 5.78 -8.67
CA ARG A 90 -22.47 7.07 -8.34
C ARG A 90 -21.99 7.12 -6.89
N LEU A 91 -22.46 6.21 -6.04
CA LEU A 91 -22.23 6.16 -4.60
C LEU A 91 -21.21 5.06 -4.30
N GLY A 92 -19.96 5.45 -4.02
CA GLY A 92 -18.83 4.53 -3.84
C GLY A 92 -18.05 4.75 -2.56
N GLU A 93 -18.50 5.67 -1.72
CA GLU A 93 -17.92 5.85 -0.39
C GLU A 93 -18.33 4.67 0.49
N ARG A 94 -17.41 4.14 1.30
CA ARG A 94 -17.69 2.99 2.17
C ARG A 94 -18.35 3.46 3.47
N PRO A 95 -19.28 2.67 4.05
CA PRO A 95 -19.86 2.98 5.36
C PRO A 95 -18.77 2.98 6.44
N TRP A 96 -18.73 4.01 7.27
CA TRP A 96 -17.86 4.07 8.44
C TRP A 96 -18.57 3.52 9.69
N PRO A 97 -17.86 2.87 10.63
CA PRO A 97 -18.30 2.79 12.04
C PRO A 97 -18.31 4.19 12.68
N GLU A 98 -18.94 4.34 13.84
CA GLU A 98 -19.24 5.63 14.50
C GLU A 98 -18.06 6.63 14.51
N PRO A 99 -18.32 7.96 14.40
CA PRO A 99 -17.25 8.94 14.27
C PRO A 99 -16.47 9.09 15.59
N PRO A 100 -15.14 9.28 15.51
CA PRO A 100 -14.30 9.32 16.70
C PRO A 100 -14.66 10.49 17.63
N ARG A 101 -14.80 10.19 18.92
CA ARG A 101 -15.05 11.17 19.97
C ARG A 101 -13.71 11.77 20.44
N GLY A 102 -13.09 12.64 19.63
CA GLY A 102 -11.92 13.36 20.14
C GLY A 102 -10.95 14.02 19.17
N GLY A 103 -11.34 14.35 17.93
CA GLY A 103 -10.48 15.11 17.02
C GLY A 103 -9.84 16.35 17.67
N ALA A 104 -8.51 16.48 17.53
CA ALA A 104 -7.77 17.59 18.08
C ALA A 104 -8.29 18.93 17.52
N PRO A 105 -8.43 19.98 18.34
CA PRO A 105 -8.91 21.28 17.86
C PRO A 105 -7.93 21.83 16.81
N ALA A 106 -8.48 22.34 15.71
CA ALA A 106 -7.72 23.05 14.69
C ALA A 106 -6.81 24.11 15.35
N ARG A 107 -5.50 24.05 15.07
CA ARG A 107 -4.54 25.09 15.48
C ARG A 107 -4.83 26.38 14.71
N GLY A 108 -5.80 27.15 15.20
CA GLY A 108 -6.15 28.49 14.72
C GLY A 108 -6.09 29.51 15.86
N ALA A 109 -5.55 30.70 15.60
CA ALA A 109 -5.58 31.80 16.55
C ALA A 109 -7.05 32.18 16.88
N GLY A 110 -7.32 32.50 18.15
CA GLY A 110 -8.66 32.84 18.66
C GLY A 110 -9.24 34.14 18.11
N GLY A 111 -9.71 34.13 16.85
CA GLY A 111 -10.41 35.22 16.19
C GLY A 111 -11.89 34.92 15.93
N ALA A 112 -12.72 35.97 15.80
CA ALA A 112 -14.14 35.86 15.49
C ALA A 112 -14.39 35.22 14.10
N LEU A 113 -15.45 34.43 13.96
CA LEU A 113 -15.89 33.85 12.70
C LEU A 113 -16.89 34.79 11.99
N PRO A 114 -16.82 34.93 10.65
CA PRO A 114 -17.85 35.66 9.92
C PRO A 114 -19.18 34.88 9.94
N ALA A 115 -20.32 35.58 9.91
CA ALA A 115 -21.65 34.93 9.88
C ALA A 115 -21.93 34.17 8.55
N ARG A 116 -21.14 34.44 7.51
CA ARG A 116 -21.19 33.75 6.23
C ARG A 116 -19.79 33.69 5.63
N LEU A 117 -19.42 32.54 5.10
CA LEU A 117 -18.21 32.33 4.33
C LEU A 117 -18.57 31.55 3.07
N ASP A 118 -18.09 32.02 1.92
CA ASP A 118 -18.23 31.31 0.64
C ASP A 118 -16.93 31.52 -0.14
N TRP A 119 -16.12 30.47 -0.27
CA TRP A 119 -14.82 30.56 -0.93
C TRP A 119 -14.90 30.90 -2.42
N ARG A 120 -16.11 30.87 -3.01
CA ARG A 120 -16.36 31.38 -4.38
C ARG A 120 -16.43 32.91 -4.45
N ALA A 121 -16.57 33.60 -3.31
CA ALA A 121 -16.79 35.04 -3.23
C ALA A 121 -15.97 35.73 -2.10
N ALA A 122 -14.97 35.05 -1.53
CA ALA A 122 -14.20 35.52 -0.38
C ALA A 122 -13.01 36.42 -0.77
N GLY A 123 -13.28 37.49 -1.55
CA GLY A 123 -12.23 38.35 -2.14
C GLY A 123 -11.65 37.83 -3.46
N GLY A 124 -12.27 36.79 -4.02
CA GLY A 124 -11.95 36.10 -5.27
C GLY A 124 -12.73 34.79 -5.34
N ASP A 125 -12.66 34.10 -6.49
CA ASP A 125 -13.15 32.73 -6.62
C ASP A 125 -11.99 31.75 -6.38
N PHE A 126 -12.07 31.01 -5.28
CA PHE A 126 -11.05 30.07 -4.83
C PHE A 126 -11.51 28.62 -4.93
N VAL A 127 -12.59 28.34 -5.67
CA VAL A 127 -13.10 26.99 -5.89
C VAL A 127 -13.05 26.70 -7.38
N SER A 128 -12.43 25.58 -7.76
CA SER A 128 -12.37 25.15 -9.16
C SER A 128 -13.77 24.88 -9.74
N GLY A 129 -13.87 24.83 -11.08
CA GLY A 129 -15.12 24.52 -11.79
C GLY A 129 -15.74 23.18 -11.40
N VAL A 130 -17.05 23.03 -11.57
CA VAL A 130 -17.76 21.78 -11.26
C VAL A 130 -17.42 20.69 -12.29
N ARG A 131 -17.21 19.47 -11.81
CA ARG A 131 -16.84 18.30 -12.61
C ARG A 131 -17.94 17.23 -12.54
N ASP A 132 -17.90 16.26 -13.45
CA ASP A 132 -18.81 15.11 -13.47
C ASP A 132 -18.01 13.79 -13.43
N GLN A 133 -18.19 13.04 -12.35
CA GLN A 133 -17.55 11.74 -12.14
C GLN A 133 -18.04 10.64 -13.09
N GLY A 134 -19.09 10.89 -13.87
CA GLY A 134 -19.63 9.89 -14.80
C GLY A 134 -20.08 8.60 -14.07
N PRO A 135 -20.21 7.47 -14.77
CA PRO A 135 -20.76 6.22 -14.21
C PRO A 135 -19.88 5.54 -13.13
N CYS A 136 -18.82 6.22 -12.69
CA CYS A 136 -17.78 5.71 -11.81
C CYS A 136 -17.92 6.31 -10.41
N ALA A 137 -17.87 5.49 -9.37
CA ALA A 137 -18.14 5.90 -8.00
C ALA A 137 -16.91 6.55 -7.34
N THR A 138 -16.53 7.74 -7.81
CA THR A 138 -15.24 8.40 -7.50
C THR A 138 -15.37 9.68 -6.69
N GLY A 139 -16.49 9.90 -6.00
CA GLY A 139 -16.64 11.04 -5.07
C GLY A 139 -15.48 11.16 -4.09
N TRP A 140 -14.96 10.01 -3.62
CA TRP A 140 -13.80 9.89 -2.75
C TRP A 140 -12.49 10.45 -3.35
N ILE A 141 -12.39 10.59 -4.68
CA ILE A 141 -11.31 11.27 -5.40
C ILE A 141 -11.65 12.74 -5.63
N PHE A 142 -12.83 13.02 -6.19
CA PHE A 142 -13.21 14.38 -6.58
C PHE A 142 -13.30 15.35 -5.39
N ALA A 143 -13.71 14.89 -4.21
CA ALA A 143 -13.82 15.73 -3.03
C ALA A 143 -12.45 16.22 -2.49
N PRO A 144 -11.46 15.33 -2.26
CA PRO A 144 -10.07 15.75 -2.00
C PRO A 144 -9.49 16.64 -3.07
N THR A 145 -9.65 16.28 -4.36
CA THR A 145 -9.09 17.08 -5.46
C THR A 145 -9.62 18.50 -5.42
N ALA A 146 -10.93 18.70 -5.28
CA ALA A 146 -11.53 20.04 -5.18
C ALA A 146 -10.98 20.86 -4.00
N ALA A 147 -10.71 20.23 -2.86
CA ALA A 147 -10.11 20.91 -1.70
C ALA A 147 -8.64 21.30 -1.96
N LEU A 148 -7.86 20.41 -2.59
CA LEU A 148 -6.45 20.64 -2.93
C LEU A 148 -6.27 21.75 -3.98
N GLU A 149 -7.12 21.76 -5.01
CA GLU A 149 -7.18 22.84 -6.01
C GLU A 149 -7.49 24.19 -5.36
N SER A 150 -8.44 24.20 -4.43
CA SER A 150 -8.79 25.39 -3.67
C SER A 150 -7.62 25.91 -2.83
N ALA A 151 -6.79 25.01 -2.28
CA ALA A 151 -5.57 25.39 -1.58
C ALA A 151 -4.55 26.06 -2.51
N LEU A 152 -4.36 25.53 -3.73
CA LEU A 152 -3.50 26.14 -4.76
C LEU A 152 -3.99 27.52 -5.18
N LEU A 153 -5.30 27.67 -5.44
CA LEU A 153 -5.92 28.95 -5.81
C LEU A 153 -5.73 30.01 -4.72
N ARG A 154 -5.86 29.63 -3.44
CA ARG A 154 -5.66 30.52 -2.29
C ARG A 154 -4.20 30.97 -2.16
N ALA A 155 -3.24 30.07 -2.31
CA ALA A 155 -1.82 30.45 -2.27
C ALA A 155 -1.37 31.29 -3.46
N GLY A 156 -1.92 31.03 -4.65
CA GLY A 156 -1.68 31.81 -5.86
C GLY A 156 -2.37 33.18 -5.90
N ARG A 157 -3.13 33.56 -4.86
CA ARG A 157 -3.98 34.77 -4.80
C ARG A 157 -4.95 34.90 -6.00
N GLY A 158 -5.55 33.79 -6.44
CA GLY A 158 -6.57 33.81 -7.49
C GLY A 158 -6.01 33.99 -8.92
N GLY A 159 -4.89 33.32 -9.24
CA GLY A 159 -4.43 33.15 -10.63
C GLY A 159 -5.51 32.53 -11.53
N GLN A 160 -5.30 32.49 -12.86
CA GLN A 160 -6.30 31.94 -13.78
C GLN A 160 -6.67 30.50 -13.38
N LEU A 161 -7.97 30.25 -13.15
CA LEU A 161 -8.55 28.97 -12.73
C LEU A 161 -8.06 27.76 -13.57
N ALA A 162 -7.66 28.00 -14.82
CA ALA A 162 -7.13 26.99 -15.74
C ALA A 162 -5.76 26.41 -15.35
N ASP A 163 -5.01 27.06 -14.45
CA ASP A 163 -3.64 26.65 -14.08
C ASP A 163 -3.61 25.57 -12.98
N PHE A 164 -4.75 25.28 -12.33
CA PHE A 164 -4.83 24.40 -11.16
C PHE A 164 -5.98 23.37 -11.23
N ASP A 165 -6.29 22.86 -12.42
CA ASP A 165 -7.19 21.71 -12.65
C ASP A 165 -6.35 20.41 -12.52
N LEU A 166 -6.61 19.58 -11.52
CA LEU A 166 -5.80 18.41 -11.15
C LEU A 166 -6.40 17.11 -11.69
N ALA A 167 -5.55 16.14 -12.03
CA ALA A 167 -5.95 14.91 -12.71
C ALA A 167 -6.58 13.87 -11.78
N GLU A 168 -7.92 13.81 -11.73
CA GLU A 168 -8.61 12.75 -10.98
C GLU A 168 -8.31 11.35 -11.55
N GLN A 169 -8.02 11.25 -12.85
CA GLN A 169 -7.67 9.98 -13.47
C GLN A 169 -6.36 9.40 -12.93
N GLN A 170 -5.39 10.25 -12.58
CA GLN A 170 -4.13 9.76 -12.00
C GLN A 170 -4.40 9.04 -10.69
N LEU A 171 -5.25 9.62 -9.84
CA LEU A 171 -5.64 9.04 -8.56
C LEU A 171 -6.41 7.74 -8.77
N LEU A 172 -7.38 7.73 -9.68
CA LEU A 172 -8.17 6.54 -9.99
C LEU A 172 -7.29 5.39 -10.49
N SER A 173 -6.36 5.68 -11.38
CA SER A 173 -5.45 4.69 -11.98
C SER A 173 -4.40 4.20 -10.99
N CYS A 174 -3.76 5.12 -10.24
CA CYS A 174 -2.66 4.76 -9.36
C CYS A 174 -3.11 4.10 -8.06
N LEU A 175 -4.21 4.56 -7.47
CA LEU A 175 -4.70 3.94 -6.24
C LEU A 175 -5.25 2.54 -6.51
N ASP A 176 -5.86 2.30 -7.68
CA ASP A 176 -6.27 0.95 -8.09
C ASP A 176 -5.06 0.03 -8.33
N ASP A 177 -4.04 0.49 -9.06
CA ASP A 177 -2.79 -0.26 -9.26
C ASP A 177 -2.06 -0.56 -7.94
N TYR A 178 -2.15 0.34 -6.96
CA TYR A 178 -1.56 0.18 -5.63
C TYR A 178 -2.42 -0.68 -4.69
N GLY A 179 -3.64 -1.05 -5.10
CA GLY A 179 -4.60 -1.79 -4.29
C GLY A 179 -5.19 -0.99 -3.12
N LEU A 180 -5.08 0.34 -3.18
CA LEU A 180 -5.64 1.30 -2.21
C LEU A 180 -7.03 1.80 -2.66
N GLY A 181 -7.38 1.63 -3.93
CA GLY A 181 -8.71 1.83 -4.50
C GLY A 181 -9.29 0.53 -5.08
N GLN A 182 -10.59 0.55 -5.41
CA GLN A 182 -11.25 -0.51 -6.19
C GLN A 182 -11.80 0.06 -7.51
N GLY A 183 -10.99 0.87 -8.18
CA GLY A 183 -11.36 1.59 -9.38
C GLY A 183 -12.69 2.35 -9.22
N CYS A 184 -13.66 2.00 -10.05
CA CYS A 184 -14.98 2.62 -10.05
C CYS A 184 -15.95 2.11 -8.97
N ALA A 185 -15.53 1.16 -8.13
CA ALA A 185 -16.36 0.63 -7.05
C ALA A 185 -16.23 1.42 -5.73
N GLY A 186 -15.20 2.27 -5.60
CA GLY A 186 -15.00 3.09 -4.41
C GLY A 186 -13.56 3.13 -3.89
N GLY A 187 -13.36 3.89 -2.82
CA GLY A 187 -12.09 4.10 -2.13
C GLY A 187 -12.25 5.12 -1.00
N TRP A 188 -11.14 5.56 -0.41
CA TRP A 188 -11.15 6.47 0.72
C TRP A 188 -10.49 7.81 0.39
N PRO A 189 -11.09 8.95 0.78
CA PRO A 189 -10.46 10.27 0.64
C PRO A 189 -9.05 10.35 1.25
N GLU A 190 -8.76 9.56 2.28
CA GLU A 190 -7.46 9.46 2.96
C GLU A 190 -6.34 8.99 2.03
N ASP A 191 -6.62 7.97 1.23
CA ASP A 191 -5.63 7.40 0.31
C ASP A 191 -5.25 8.43 -0.78
N VAL A 192 -6.21 9.27 -1.15
CA VAL A 192 -6.01 10.39 -2.09
C VAL A 192 -5.12 11.46 -1.49
N LEU A 193 -5.36 11.84 -0.23
CA LEU A 193 -4.53 12.83 0.46
C LEU A 193 -3.10 12.31 0.69
N TRP A 194 -2.96 11.04 1.06
CA TRP A 194 -1.67 10.37 1.16
C TRP A 194 -0.91 10.40 -0.18
N PHE A 195 -1.58 10.06 -1.27
CA PHE A 195 -0.98 10.07 -2.60
C PHE A 195 -0.58 11.49 -3.02
N ALA A 196 -1.42 12.49 -2.73
CA ALA A 196 -1.14 13.89 -3.01
C ALA A 196 0.09 14.41 -2.22
N GLU A 197 0.33 13.86 -1.02
CA GLU A 197 1.49 14.19 -0.18
C GLU A 197 2.78 13.49 -0.66
N THR A 198 2.70 12.21 -1.00
CA THR A 198 3.86 11.37 -1.33
C THR A 198 4.28 11.44 -2.79
N GLU A 199 3.32 11.30 -3.70
CA GLU A 199 3.55 11.19 -5.15
C GLU A 199 3.31 12.50 -5.89
N GLY A 200 2.38 13.31 -5.39
CA GLY A 200 1.95 14.56 -5.99
C GLY A 200 1.05 14.38 -7.22
N LEU A 201 0.22 15.38 -7.47
CA LEU A 201 -0.85 15.35 -8.47
C LEU A 201 -0.43 16.04 -9.77
N LEU A 202 -0.78 15.41 -10.88
CA LEU A 202 -0.67 15.94 -12.23
C LEU A 202 -1.80 16.94 -12.47
N ALA A 203 -1.61 17.80 -13.47
CA ALA A 203 -2.72 18.58 -14.01
C ALA A 203 -3.65 17.69 -14.85
N GLU A 204 -4.94 17.98 -14.86
CA GLU A 204 -5.94 17.26 -15.65
C GLU A 204 -5.59 17.21 -17.15
N SER A 205 -4.94 18.25 -17.67
CA SER A 205 -4.47 18.29 -19.06
C SER A 205 -3.44 17.19 -19.39
N ALA A 206 -2.73 16.67 -18.39
CA ALA A 206 -1.74 15.61 -18.55
C ALA A 206 -2.40 14.23 -18.57
N LEU A 207 -3.42 14.00 -17.73
CA LEU A 207 -4.15 12.73 -17.71
C LEU A 207 -5.66 12.95 -17.53
N PRO A 208 -6.40 13.17 -18.64
CA PRO A 208 -7.82 13.48 -18.58
C PRO A 208 -8.67 12.34 -18.01
N TYR A 209 -9.71 12.69 -17.26
CA TYR A 209 -10.67 11.77 -16.65
C TYR A 209 -11.47 10.94 -17.66
N ARG A 210 -11.54 9.62 -17.41
CA ARG A 210 -12.19 8.62 -18.29
C ARG A 210 -13.28 7.79 -17.61
N ALA A 211 -13.54 8.02 -16.32
CA ALA A 211 -14.49 7.22 -15.54
C ALA A 211 -14.21 5.71 -15.61
N SER A 212 -12.94 5.33 -15.59
CA SER A 212 -12.46 3.95 -15.64
C SER A 212 -11.11 3.83 -14.94
N ALA A 213 -10.81 2.68 -14.33
CA ALA A 213 -9.48 2.40 -13.79
C ALA A 213 -8.38 2.32 -14.87
N ALA A 214 -8.76 2.27 -16.15
CA ALA A 214 -7.83 2.36 -17.27
C ALA A 214 -7.65 3.82 -17.77
N PRO A 215 -6.44 4.25 -18.18
CA PRO A 215 -5.20 3.47 -18.22
C PRO A 215 -4.65 3.19 -16.82
N GLY A 216 -3.76 2.21 -16.65
CA GLY A 216 -3.05 2.01 -15.38
C GLY A 216 -2.24 3.25 -14.99
N CYS A 217 -1.70 3.25 -13.77
CA CYS A 217 -0.95 4.36 -13.19
C CYS A 217 0.12 4.86 -14.16
N PRO A 218 0.07 6.15 -14.56
CA PRO A 218 1.13 6.69 -15.39
C PRO A 218 2.46 6.58 -14.65
N GLY A 219 3.47 6.01 -15.33
CA GLY A 219 4.84 6.02 -14.83
C GLY A 219 5.34 7.44 -14.56
N PRO A 220 6.52 7.63 -13.92
CA PRO A 220 7.06 8.95 -13.63
C PRO A 220 7.35 9.72 -14.94
N GLY A 221 6.40 10.57 -15.35
CA GLY A 221 6.48 11.43 -16.53
C GLY A 221 7.24 12.73 -16.28
N ARG A 222 7.39 13.54 -17.34
CA ARG A 222 8.02 14.89 -17.32
C ARG A 222 7.08 16.01 -16.87
N GLU A 223 5.89 15.64 -16.42
CA GLU A 223 4.80 16.56 -16.12
C GLU A 223 4.96 17.11 -14.70
N ARG A 224 4.67 18.40 -14.54
CA ARG A 224 4.72 19.08 -13.25
C ARG A 224 3.74 18.41 -12.28
N ARG A 225 4.23 18.08 -11.07
CA ARG A 225 3.41 17.51 -10.00
C ARG A 225 3.27 18.50 -8.84
N PHE A 226 2.07 18.61 -8.31
CA PHE A 226 1.74 19.43 -7.15
C PHE A 226 1.72 18.54 -5.91
N ARG A 227 2.55 18.84 -4.91
CA ARG A 227 2.59 18.11 -3.64
C ARG A 227 1.91 18.90 -2.54
N PHE A 228 1.30 18.16 -1.62
CA PHE A 228 0.46 18.69 -0.56
C PHE A 228 0.87 18.11 0.79
N ARG A 229 0.28 18.58 1.89
CA ARG A 229 0.40 17.94 3.19
C ARG A 229 -1.00 17.69 3.73
N ASP A 230 -1.22 16.54 4.34
CA ASP A 230 -2.41 16.34 5.15
C ASP A 230 -2.39 17.29 6.36
N ALA A 231 -3.38 18.17 6.46
CA ALA A 231 -3.51 19.11 7.58
C ALA A 231 -4.27 18.51 8.77
N GLY A 232 -4.66 17.23 8.68
CA GLY A 232 -5.28 16.44 9.73
C GLY A 232 -6.80 16.45 9.69
N LEU A 233 -7.38 15.55 10.50
CA LEU A 233 -8.83 15.49 10.74
C LEU A 233 -9.28 16.76 11.49
N VAL A 234 -10.35 17.39 11.00
CA VAL A 234 -10.83 18.67 11.52
C VAL A 234 -11.90 18.52 12.60
N CYS A 235 -12.46 17.32 12.84
CA CYS A 235 -13.51 17.14 13.84
C CYS A 235 -13.59 15.76 14.50
N ALA A 236 -14.05 15.79 15.75
CA ALA A 236 -14.86 14.78 16.41
C ALA A 236 -16.34 14.98 16.05
N ALA A 237 -17.07 13.89 15.82
CA ALA A 237 -18.51 13.66 15.62
C ALA A 237 -19.62 14.77 15.64
N ALA A 238 -19.42 16.07 15.98
CA ALA A 238 -20.48 17.11 15.94
C ALA A 238 -20.03 18.60 16.04
N ASP A 239 -18.74 18.97 15.93
CA ASP A 239 -18.32 20.37 16.17
C ASP A 239 -18.43 21.28 14.93
N ARG A 240 -19.64 21.81 14.70
CA ARG A 240 -19.93 22.79 13.63
C ARG A 240 -19.00 23.99 13.64
N GLU A 241 -18.62 24.48 14.82
CA GLU A 241 -17.76 25.65 14.94
C GLU A 241 -16.30 25.32 14.58
N ALA A 242 -15.85 24.08 14.80
CA ALA A 242 -14.54 23.61 14.32
C ALA A 242 -14.49 23.52 12.79
N ILE A 243 -15.54 22.99 12.14
CA ILE A 243 -15.64 23.00 10.67
C ILE A 243 -15.57 24.44 10.14
N LYS A 244 -16.28 25.39 10.76
CA LYS A 244 -16.23 26.81 10.36
C LYS A 244 -14.85 27.44 10.56
N ARG A 245 -14.16 27.12 11.66
CA ARG A 245 -12.78 27.59 11.94
C ARG A 245 -11.81 27.06 10.89
N ALA A 246 -11.87 25.76 10.60
CA ALA A 246 -11.05 25.14 9.58
C ALA A 246 -11.36 25.71 8.18
N LEU A 247 -12.63 25.93 7.85
CA LEU A 247 -12.99 26.60 6.59
C LEU A 247 -12.35 27.99 6.47
N ARG A 248 -12.34 28.78 7.54
CA ARG A 248 -11.70 30.11 7.56
C ARG A 248 -10.19 30.00 7.40
N ASP A 249 -9.56 29.11 8.16
CA ASP A 249 -8.10 29.07 8.32
C ASP A 249 -7.42 28.27 7.19
N GLN A 250 -7.98 27.12 6.84
CA GLN A 250 -7.40 26.12 5.95
C GLN A 250 -8.05 26.11 4.55
N GLY A 251 -9.23 26.69 4.38
CA GLY A 251 -9.95 26.73 3.09
C GLY A 251 -11.00 25.62 2.98
N PRO A 252 -11.48 25.29 1.77
CA PRO A 252 -12.42 24.20 1.56
C PRO A 252 -11.97 22.87 2.16
N LEU A 253 -12.92 22.09 2.67
CA LEU A 253 -12.68 20.86 3.44
C LEU A 253 -13.28 19.65 2.74
N VAL A 254 -12.66 18.49 2.90
CA VAL A 254 -13.20 17.22 2.41
C VAL A 254 -14.19 16.69 3.42
N THR A 255 -15.37 16.25 3.00
CA THR A 255 -16.32 15.58 3.89
C THR A 255 -17.06 14.43 3.21
N THR A 256 -17.68 13.57 4.01
CA THR A 256 -18.56 12.49 3.54
C THR A 256 -19.98 12.72 4.03
N MET A 257 -20.95 12.06 3.38
CA MET A 257 -22.36 12.13 3.75
C MET A 257 -23.12 10.86 3.39
N ALA A 258 -24.12 10.54 4.20
CA ALA A 258 -25.17 9.59 3.84
C ALA A 258 -26.10 10.22 2.80
N VAL A 259 -26.24 9.55 1.65
CA VAL A 259 -27.09 9.99 0.55
C VAL A 259 -28.43 9.26 0.63
N HIS A 260 -29.50 10.01 0.86
CA HIS A 260 -30.86 9.50 0.79
C HIS A 260 -31.44 9.68 -0.62
N SER A 261 -32.39 8.82 -1.02
CA SER A 261 -32.92 8.77 -2.38
C SER A 261 -33.50 10.11 -2.86
N GLY A 262 -34.05 10.94 -1.98
CA GLY A 262 -34.53 12.27 -2.32
C GLY A 262 -33.43 13.23 -2.81
N PHE A 263 -32.17 13.01 -2.42
CA PHE A 263 -31.05 13.86 -2.80
C PHE A 263 -30.77 13.83 -4.30
N PHE A 264 -31.05 12.72 -4.99
CA PHE A 264 -30.90 12.63 -6.45
C PHE A 264 -31.74 13.69 -7.17
N ALA A 265 -32.89 14.09 -6.61
CA ALA A 265 -33.80 15.08 -7.18
C ALA A 265 -33.50 16.53 -6.73
N TYR A 266 -32.45 16.78 -5.94
CA TYR A 266 -32.18 18.11 -5.41
C TYR A 266 -31.91 19.14 -6.52
N THR A 267 -32.62 20.27 -6.48
CA THR A 267 -32.46 21.39 -7.43
C THR A 267 -32.24 22.74 -6.75
N GLY A 268 -32.34 22.81 -5.42
CA GLY A 268 -31.99 24.02 -4.67
C GLY A 268 -32.67 24.14 -3.31
N GLY A 269 -32.25 25.15 -2.53
CA GLY A 269 -32.65 25.36 -1.14
C GLY A 269 -31.76 24.61 -0.14
N VAL A 270 -32.15 24.56 1.14
CA VAL A 270 -31.36 23.93 2.21
C VAL A 270 -31.84 22.50 2.45
N TYR A 271 -31.03 21.53 2.02
CA TYR A 271 -31.33 20.10 2.05
C TYR A 271 -31.37 19.53 3.47
N SER A 272 -32.31 18.60 3.67
CA SER A 272 -32.43 17.72 4.84
C SER A 272 -32.88 16.35 4.32
N ALA A 273 -32.43 15.27 4.99
CA ALA A 273 -32.65 13.89 4.58
C ALA A 273 -34.13 13.60 4.28
N LEU A 274 -34.39 12.98 3.13
CA LEU A 274 -35.71 12.48 2.75
C LEU A 274 -35.55 11.24 1.87
N GLY A 275 -36.32 10.20 2.19
CA GLY A 275 -36.27 8.91 1.50
C GLY A 275 -35.29 7.91 2.13
N GLU A 276 -35.17 6.75 1.50
CA GLU A 276 -34.32 5.65 1.97
C GLU A 276 -32.83 5.97 1.78
N LEU A 277 -31.98 5.41 2.64
CA LEU A 277 -30.53 5.48 2.48
C LEU A 277 -30.12 4.74 1.20
N ALA A 278 -29.51 5.45 0.25
CA ALA A 278 -29.08 4.92 -1.04
C ALA A 278 -27.59 4.52 -1.05
N GLY A 279 -26.79 5.11 -0.17
CA GLY A 279 -25.34 4.86 -0.05
C GLY A 279 -24.63 6.05 0.57
N TYR A 280 -23.30 6.09 0.44
CA TYR A 280 -22.47 7.16 0.95
C TYR A 280 -21.74 7.86 -0.21
N HIS A 281 -21.39 9.13 0.00
CA HIS A 281 -20.71 9.95 -1.00
C HIS A 281 -19.79 10.98 -0.34
N ALA A 282 -18.68 11.31 -1.00
CA ALA A 282 -17.76 12.35 -0.56
C ALA A 282 -17.95 13.63 -1.39
N VAL A 283 -17.87 14.78 -0.73
CA VAL A 283 -18.07 16.12 -1.29
C VAL A 283 -17.12 17.12 -0.61
N ALA A 284 -16.96 18.31 -1.20
CA ALA A 284 -16.13 19.35 -0.59
C ALA A 284 -16.98 20.45 0.04
N ILE A 285 -16.80 20.74 1.34
CA ILE A 285 -17.39 21.90 2.00
C ILE A 285 -16.64 23.15 1.57
N VAL A 286 -17.33 24.10 0.96
CA VAL A 286 -16.74 25.33 0.41
C VAL A 286 -17.19 26.59 1.15
N GLY A 287 -18.11 26.46 2.09
CA GLY A 287 -18.64 27.60 2.83
C GLY A 287 -19.77 27.24 3.79
N TYR A 288 -20.35 28.28 4.41
CA TYR A 288 -21.48 28.20 5.31
C TYR A 288 -22.26 29.53 5.36
N ASP A 289 -23.53 29.47 5.75
CA ASP A 289 -24.40 30.62 5.96
C ASP A 289 -25.23 30.41 7.24
N ASP A 290 -24.90 31.15 8.31
CA ASP A 290 -25.58 31.02 9.60
C ASP A 290 -27.01 31.53 9.57
N ALA A 291 -27.33 32.53 8.72
CA ALA A 291 -28.69 33.03 8.58
C ALA A 291 -29.63 31.96 7.99
N GLN A 292 -29.07 31.00 7.25
CA GLN A 292 -29.78 29.85 6.70
C GLN A 292 -29.50 28.55 7.46
N SER A 293 -28.61 28.57 8.47
CA SER A 293 -28.19 27.42 9.25
C SER A 293 -27.75 26.24 8.37
N CYS A 294 -26.85 26.50 7.42
CA CYS A 294 -26.41 25.51 6.44
C CYS A 294 -24.92 25.58 6.09
N PHE A 295 -24.38 24.44 5.68
CA PHE A 295 -23.13 24.35 4.92
C PHE A 295 -23.40 24.47 3.42
N ILE A 296 -22.40 24.96 2.69
CA ILE A 296 -22.37 25.05 1.22
C ILE A 296 -21.33 24.04 0.76
N ALA A 297 -21.71 23.13 -0.14
CA ALA A 297 -20.83 22.06 -0.61
C ALA A 297 -20.84 21.93 -2.13
N LYS A 298 -19.68 21.55 -2.67
CA LYS A 298 -19.44 21.24 -4.09
C LYS A 298 -19.62 19.73 -4.29
N ASN A 299 -20.44 19.35 -5.28
CA ASN A 299 -20.63 17.96 -5.68
C ASN A 299 -19.90 17.68 -7.02
N SER A 300 -19.83 16.40 -7.40
CA SER A 300 -19.14 15.87 -8.58
C SER A 300 -20.09 15.22 -9.59
N TRP A 301 -21.35 15.68 -9.65
CA TRP A 301 -22.40 15.14 -10.54
C TRP A 301 -22.75 16.07 -11.71
N GLY A 302 -21.82 16.97 -12.06
CA GLY A 302 -21.98 17.94 -13.13
C GLY A 302 -22.88 19.13 -12.78
N GLU A 303 -22.79 20.19 -13.58
CA GLU A 303 -23.50 21.46 -13.36
C GLU A 303 -25.03 21.34 -13.49
N SER A 304 -25.51 20.30 -14.20
CA SER A 304 -26.93 20.06 -14.39
C SER A 304 -27.66 19.55 -13.14
N TRP A 305 -26.91 19.21 -12.09
CA TRP A 305 -27.44 18.74 -10.82
C TRP A 305 -27.34 19.84 -9.75
N GLY A 306 -28.35 19.97 -8.89
CA GLY A 306 -28.34 20.94 -7.79
C GLY A 306 -28.32 22.41 -8.23
N GLU A 307 -27.64 23.25 -7.45
CA GLU A 307 -27.49 24.69 -7.67
C GLU A 307 -26.23 24.96 -8.52
N GLY A 308 -26.23 24.45 -9.76
CA GLY A 308 -25.07 24.53 -10.65
C GLY A 308 -23.93 23.62 -10.20
N GLY A 309 -24.22 22.41 -9.73
CA GLY A 309 -23.25 21.46 -9.17
C GLY A 309 -22.98 21.61 -7.67
N PHE A 310 -23.53 22.65 -7.04
CA PHE A 310 -23.44 22.88 -5.60
C PHE A 310 -24.75 22.53 -4.89
N PHE A 311 -24.68 22.40 -3.57
CA PHE A 311 -25.87 22.31 -2.74
C PHE A 311 -25.65 22.97 -1.40
N ARG A 312 -26.77 23.32 -0.75
CA ARG A 312 -26.80 23.76 0.63
C ARG A 312 -27.44 22.67 1.47
N ILE A 313 -26.84 22.35 2.60
CA ILE A 313 -27.31 21.30 3.50
C ILE A 313 -27.42 21.83 4.93
N ALA A 314 -28.54 21.54 5.58
CA ALA A 314 -28.79 21.97 6.94
C ALA A 314 -27.72 21.42 7.89
N TYR A 315 -27.35 22.19 8.92
CA TYR A 315 -26.42 21.71 9.95
C TYR A 315 -26.89 20.45 10.68
N ASP A 316 -28.20 20.21 10.68
CA ASP A 316 -28.91 19.10 11.30
C ASP A 316 -29.64 18.24 10.26
N ALA A 317 -29.08 18.12 9.04
CA ALA A 317 -29.73 17.46 7.92
C ALA A 317 -30.06 15.97 8.10
N GLY A 318 -29.54 15.30 9.14
CA GLY A 318 -29.74 13.86 9.35
C GLY A 318 -28.98 12.98 8.35
N CYS A 319 -27.90 13.52 7.76
CA CYS A 319 -27.10 12.85 6.74
C CYS A 319 -25.67 12.52 7.20
N HIS A 320 -25.36 12.59 8.49
CA HIS A 320 -23.99 12.48 9.02
C HIS A 320 -23.00 13.45 8.33
N PHE A 321 -23.52 14.60 7.90
CA PHE A 321 -22.77 15.56 7.10
C PHE A 321 -21.81 16.34 7.99
N GLY A 322 -20.52 16.23 7.71
CA GLY A 322 -19.47 16.87 8.51
C GLY A 322 -18.88 15.97 9.60
N ASP A 323 -19.47 14.80 9.87
CA ASP A 323 -19.01 13.85 10.89
C ASP A 323 -17.57 13.39 10.63
N TRP A 324 -17.24 13.22 9.34
CA TRP A 324 -15.89 13.01 8.84
C TRP A 324 -15.51 14.19 7.96
N THR A 325 -14.71 15.10 8.50
CA THR A 325 -14.22 16.29 7.78
C THR A 325 -12.72 16.41 7.93
N ARG A 326 -11.99 16.48 6.81
CA ARG A 326 -10.53 16.70 6.80
C ARG A 326 -10.20 18.04 6.17
N ALA A 327 -9.22 18.71 6.77
CA ALA A 327 -8.58 19.84 6.12
C ALA A 327 -7.40 19.38 5.29
N VAL A 328 -7.21 20.10 4.20
CA VAL A 328 -6.02 19.98 3.38
C VAL A 328 -5.22 21.27 3.52
N GLY A 329 -3.89 21.16 3.56
CA GLY A 329 -3.01 22.30 3.71
C GLY A 329 -1.90 22.29 2.68
N LEU A 330 -1.47 23.49 2.28
CA LEU A 330 -0.13 23.65 1.72
C LEU A 330 0.88 23.62 2.88
N GLN A 331 2.04 23.04 2.65
CA GLN A 331 3.07 22.87 3.68
C GLN A 331 3.61 24.23 4.16
N THR A 332 3.04 24.83 5.23
CA THR A 332 3.63 26.02 5.87
C THR A 332 3.41 26.08 7.38
N THR A 333 4.48 26.06 8.18
CA THR A 333 4.75 27.01 9.29
C THR A 333 6.18 26.85 9.84
N ALA A 334 6.77 27.99 10.26
CA ALA A 334 8.16 28.23 10.68
C ALA A 334 9.21 27.92 9.61
N GLN A 335 9.20 28.68 8.52
CA GLN A 335 10.11 28.44 7.42
C GLN A 335 11.58 28.69 7.83
N GLY A 336 12.32 27.59 7.96
CA GLY A 336 13.72 27.54 7.58
C GLY A 336 13.88 27.93 6.11
N PRO A 337 15.10 27.92 5.58
CA PRO A 337 15.30 28.24 4.17
C PRO A 337 14.53 27.25 3.29
N TYR A 338 14.02 27.69 2.13
CA TYR A 338 13.43 26.77 1.15
C TYR A 338 14.54 26.34 0.19
N ALA A 339 14.93 25.08 0.22
CA ALA A 339 15.95 24.54 -0.66
C ALA A 339 15.38 24.44 -2.08
N ALA A 340 16.07 25.00 -3.07
CA ALA A 340 15.74 24.81 -4.46
C ALA A 340 17.00 24.85 -5.32
N MET A 341 17.00 24.06 -6.39
CA MET A 341 18.08 24.05 -7.37
C MET A 341 17.52 24.15 -8.79
N ALA A 342 18.33 24.69 -9.69
CA ALA A 342 18.11 24.61 -11.12
C ALA A 342 19.31 23.93 -11.78
N VAL A 343 19.05 23.20 -12.87
CA VAL A 343 20.09 22.57 -13.68
C VAL A 343 20.02 23.06 -15.12
N SER A 344 21.17 23.19 -15.78
CA SER A 344 21.20 23.65 -17.18
C SER A 344 20.69 22.61 -18.18
N ALA A 345 20.70 21.32 -17.80
CA ALA A 345 20.17 20.23 -18.59
C ALA A 345 19.92 19.00 -17.71
N GLU A 346 18.74 18.41 -17.87
CA GLU A 346 18.31 17.19 -17.16
C GLU A 346 18.59 15.92 -17.96
N ARG A 347 19.09 16.07 -19.20
CA ARG A 347 19.56 14.97 -20.02
C ARG A 347 20.92 15.31 -20.60
N LEU A 348 21.91 14.50 -20.26
CA LEU A 348 23.32 14.75 -20.56
C LEU A 348 23.94 13.52 -21.18
N ARG A 349 24.96 13.70 -22.02
CA ARG A 349 25.87 12.59 -22.33
C ARG A 349 26.82 12.38 -21.14
N ALA A 350 27.19 11.14 -20.83
CA ALA A 350 28.24 10.87 -19.85
C ALA A 350 29.51 11.68 -20.17
N GLY A 351 30.05 12.39 -19.18
CA GLY A 351 31.17 13.32 -19.29
C GLY A 351 30.79 14.75 -19.74
N GLN A 352 29.55 14.99 -20.18
CA GLN A 352 29.07 16.34 -20.49
C GLN A 352 28.85 17.13 -19.19
N PRO A 353 29.41 18.33 -19.05
CA PRO A 353 29.20 19.16 -17.87
C PRO A 353 27.76 19.71 -17.84
N VAL A 354 27.19 19.73 -16.64
CA VAL A 354 25.94 20.42 -16.31
C VAL A 354 26.20 21.48 -15.26
N GLN A 355 25.52 22.61 -15.39
CA GLN A 355 25.54 23.67 -14.40
C GLN A 355 24.43 23.44 -13.39
N PHE A 356 24.80 23.44 -12.11
CA PHE A 356 23.89 23.47 -10.97
C PHE A 356 23.88 24.87 -10.38
N LYS A 357 22.69 25.41 -10.16
CA LYS A 357 22.49 26.75 -9.64
C LYS A 357 21.59 26.69 -8.41
N ASP A 358 22.02 27.32 -7.33
CA ASP A 358 21.15 27.56 -6.17
C ASP A 358 19.99 28.47 -6.54
N CYS A 359 18.79 28.05 -6.18
CA CYS A 359 17.54 28.80 -6.27
C CYS A 359 16.85 28.90 -4.90
N SER A 360 17.56 28.53 -3.83
CA SER A 360 17.01 28.47 -2.49
C SER A 360 16.58 29.85 -1.99
N LEU A 361 15.43 29.91 -1.32
CA LEU A 361 14.88 31.15 -0.78
C LEU A 361 15.15 31.23 0.72
N PRO A 362 15.82 32.29 1.22
CA PRO A 362 15.80 32.56 2.64
C PRO A 362 14.39 32.99 3.05
N PHE A 363 13.91 32.50 4.19
CA PHE A 363 12.61 32.91 4.72
C PHE A 363 12.77 33.84 5.93
N ALA A 364 13.00 33.29 7.12
CA ALA A 364 13.12 34.08 8.35
C ALA A 364 14.56 34.44 8.73
N ALA A 365 15.57 33.75 8.19
CA ALA A 365 16.99 34.03 8.39
C ALA A 365 17.78 33.77 7.09
N PRO A 366 18.91 34.45 6.88
CA PRO A 366 19.76 34.21 5.71
C PRO A 366 20.32 32.79 5.72
N ILE A 367 20.46 32.20 4.53
CA ILE A 367 21.12 30.90 4.36
C ILE A 367 22.60 31.06 4.69
N ALA A 368 23.12 30.19 5.56
CA ALA A 368 24.48 30.19 6.04
C ALA A 368 25.32 29.03 5.47
N ARG A 369 24.69 27.94 5.03
CA ARG A 369 25.38 26.73 4.53
C ARG A 369 24.61 26.07 3.39
N TRP A 370 25.36 25.52 2.43
CA TRP A 370 24.89 24.71 1.31
C TRP A 370 25.76 23.46 1.22
N GLU A 371 25.14 22.30 1.05
CA GLU A 371 25.77 21.00 0.86
C GLU A 371 25.14 20.34 -0.37
N TRP A 372 25.92 20.22 -1.45
CA TRP A 372 25.51 19.61 -2.69
C TRP A 372 25.97 18.16 -2.73
N ASP A 373 25.07 17.28 -3.17
CA ASP A 373 25.30 15.88 -3.48
C ASP A 373 24.79 15.70 -4.91
N PHE A 374 25.69 15.78 -5.90
CA PHE A 374 25.32 15.81 -7.31
C PHE A 374 24.96 14.42 -7.83
N ASP A 375 25.66 13.38 -7.39
CA ASP A 375 25.44 12.02 -7.85
C ASP A 375 24.51 11.18 -6.97
N GLY A 376 24.04 11.73 -5.85
CA GLY A 376 23.02 11.13 -4.99
C GLY A 376 23.55 9.96 -4.19
N ASP A 377 24.86 9.88 -3.97
CA ASP A 377 25.51 8.80 -3.20
C ASP A 377 25.45 9.04 -1.68
N GLY A 378 24.91 10.19 -1.26
CA GLY A 378 24.78 10.59 0.14
C GLY A 378 26.01 11.32 0.70
N ALA A 379 27.10 11.44 -0.07
CA ALA A 379 28.26 12.26 0.26
C ALA A 379 28.09 13.69 -0.27
N THR A 380 28.74 14.64 0.39
CA THR A 380 28.74 16.04 -0.08
C THR A 380 29.87 16.24 -1.09
N ASP A 381 29.50 16.53 -2.34
CA ASP A 381 30.40 16.82 -3.45
C ASP A 381 30.90 18.27 -3.46
N ALA A 382 30.07 19.23 -3.04
CA ALA A 382 30.42 20.64 -3.06
C ALA A 382 29.72 21.45 -1.96
N LEU A 383 30.32 22.59 -1.61
CA LEU A 383 29.80 23.55 -0.63
C LEU A 383 29.58 24.93 -1.27
N GLY A 384 28.67 25.71 -0.68
CA GLY A 384 28.35 27.09 -1.10
C GLY A 384 27.33 27.19 -2.24
N PRO A 385 26.79 28.39 -2.54
CA PRO A 385 25.62 28.59 -3.41
C PRO A 385 25.85 28.33 -4.92
N GLY A 386 27.09 28.13 -5.36
CA GLY A 386 27.40 27.93 -6.79
C GLY A 386 27.33 29.23 -7.63
N PRO A 387 27.14 29.13 -8.97
CA PRO A 387 26.86 27.89 -9.70
C PRO A 387 28.05 26.93 -9.70
N HIS A 388 27.76 25.64 -9.74
CA HIS A 388 28.74 24.57 -9.79
C HIS A 388 28.64 23.83 -11.12
N SER A 389 29.77 23.40 -11.67
CA SER A 389 29.81 22.59 -12.88
C SER A 389 30.19 21.18 -12.50
N PHE A 390 29.36 20.20 -12.83
CA PHE A 390 29.61 18.80 -12.53
C PHE A 390 29.44 17.93 -13.77
N GLY A 391 30.28 16.90 -13.91
CA GLY A 391 30.28 16.01 -15.07
C GLY A 391 30.14 14.55 -14.63
N PHE A 392 28.98 13.96 -14.90
CA PHE A 392 28.70 12.57 -14.57
C PHE A 392 29.48 11.62 -15.47
N ARG A 393 30.44 10.89 -14.91
CA ARG A 393 31.30 9.98 -15.70
C ARG A 393 30.62 8.67 -16.08
N ARG A 394 29.70 8.22 -15.24
CA ARG A 394 28.89 7.03 -15.51
C ARG A 394 27.51 7.48 -15.98
N PRO A 395 26.92 6.79 -16.94
CA PRO A 395 25.53 6.97 -17.29
C PRO A 395 24.62 6.21 -16.35
N GLY A 396 23.39 6.69 -16.26
CA GLY A 396 22.48 6.36 -15.19
C GLY A 396 21.56 7.55 -14.94
N ARG A 397 20.53 7.31 -14.12
CA ARG A 397 19.68 8.39 -13.62
C ARG A 397 20.22 8.78 -12.26
N TYR A 398 20.67 10.02 -12.14
CA TYR A 398 21.17 10.59 -10.90
C TYR A 398 20.05 11.40 -10.25
N ALA A 399 20.01 11.45 -8.92
CA ALA A 399 19.01 12.24 -8.20
C ALA A 399 19.69 13.28 -7.32
N PRO A 400 20.28 14.35 -7.93
CA PRO A 400 21.03 15.37 -7.20
C PRO A 400 20.22 15.94 -6.04
N ARG A 401 20.91 16.17 -4.92
CA ARG A 401 20.36 16.74 -3.71
C ARG A 401 21.12 18.00 -3.29
N LEU A 402 20.39 18.98 -2.80
CA LEU A 402 20.94 20.16 -2.14
C LEU A 402 20.31 20.24 -0.75
N ARG A 403 21.14 20.28 0.28
CA ARG A 403 20.75 20.67 1.64
C ARG A 403 21.24 22.09 1.92
N VAL A 404 20.38 22.92 2.49
CA VAL A 404 20.73 24.27 2.92
C VAL A 404 20.36 24.48 4.39
N ARG A 405 21.19 25.24 5.11
CA ARG A 405 20.98 25.60 6.52
C ARG A 405 21.02 27.11 6.67
N ASP A 406 20.09 27.70 7.42
CA ASP A 406 20.12 29.12 7.76
C ASP A 406 20.95 29.44 9.01
N ALA A 407 21.16 30.73 9.26
CA ALA A 407 21.91 31.23 10.41
C ALA A 407 21.27 30.90 11.78
N ALA A 408 19.98 30.50 11.80
CA ALA A 408 19.30 30.03 13.00
C ALA A 408 19.42 28.51 13.20
N GLY A 409 20.16 27.82 12.32
CA GLY A 409 20.41 26.39 12.40
C GLY A 409 19.33 25.53 11.77
N ARG A 410 18.32 26.12 11.12
CA ARG A 410 17.20 25.41 10.48
C ARG A 410 17.62 24.96 9.08
N GLU A 411 17.18 23.77 8.68
CA GLU A 411 17.57 23.16 7.41
C GLU A 411 16.38 22.84 6.53
N ASP A 412 16.64 22.82 5.22
CA ASP A 412 15.77 22.22 4.24
C ASP A 412 16.62 21.51 3.18
N SER A 413 16.02 20.59 2.45
CA SER A 413 16.70 19.92 1.34
C SER A 413 15.76 19.70 0.17
N CYS A 414 16.27 19.93 -1.03
CA CYS A 414 15.57 19.59 -2.25
C CYS A 414 16.34 18.49 -2.99
N GLN A 415 15.59 17.61 -3.64
CA GLN A 415 16.12 16.63 -4.58
C GLN A 415 15.50 16.92 -5.94
N LEU A 416 16.31 16.86 -6.99
CA LEU A 416 15.81 17.09 -8.35
C LEU A 416 14.84 15.97 -8.74
N ALA A 417 13.53 16.25 -8.73
CA ALA A 417 12.48 15.25 -8.91
C ALA A 417 12.52 14.54 -10.27
N GLY A 418 13.00 15.22 -11.33
CA GLY A 418 13.24 14.61 -12.64
C GLY A 418 14.49 13.73 -12.69
N GLY A 419 15.40 13.88 -11.73
CA GLY A 419 16.77 13.40 -11.80
C GLY A 419 17.52 14.00 -13.01
N ILE A 420 18.75 13.58 -13.18
CA ILE A 420 19.51 13.83 -14.40
C ILE A 420 19.69 12.48 -15.10
N ASP A 421 19.07 12.37 -16.27
CA ASP A 421 19.30 11.25 -17.17
C ASP A 421 20.62 11.46 -17.88
N VAL A 422 21.67 10.90 -17.30
CA VAL A 422 22.96 10.80 -17.98
C VAL A 422 22.83 9.61 -18.91
N VAL A 423 22.44 9.90 -20.14
CA VAL A 423 22.52 8.92 -21.20
C VAL A 423 23.98 8.72 -21.52
N PHE A 424 24.32 7.51 -21.89
CA PHE A 424 25.62 7.28 -22.46
C PHE A 424 25.80 8.19 -23.68
N ALA A 425 27.05 8.58 -23.95
CA ALA A 425 27.39 9.42 -25.10
C ALA A 425 27.21 8.70 -26.46
N GLY A 426 26.70 7.47 -26.45
CA GLY A 426 26.56 6.59 -27.61
C GLY A 426 25.38 6.90 -28.54
N SER A 427 25.22 6.03 -29.53
CA SER A 427 24.22 6.10 -30.59
C SER A 427 22.86 5.53 -30.13
N LEU A 428 21.79 5.92 -30.83
CA LEU A 428 20.45 5.39 -30.66
C LEU A 428 20.14 4.40 -31.80
N TRP A 429 19.83 3.16 -31.45
CA TRP A 429 19.41 2.13 -32.39
C TRP A 429 17.93 1.82 -32.20
N THR A 430 17.17 1.69 -33.29
CA THR A 430 15.73 1.45 -33.27
C THR A 430 15.42 0.03 -33.76
N VAL A 431 14.52 -0.65 -33.06
CA VAL A 431 14.02 -1.98 -33.42
C VAL A 431 12.52 -1.91 -33.67
N ASP A 432 12.04 -2.49 -34.78
CA ASP A 432 10.63 -2.51 -35.18
C ASP A 432 10.29 -3.78 -35.97
N LEU A 433 9.31 -4.56 -35.51
CA LEU A 433 8.86 -5.76 -36.21
C LEU A 433 8.28 -5.44 -37.60
N ALA A 434 7.75 -4.23 -37.81
CA ALA A 434 7.23 -3.80 -39.11
C ALA A 434 8.31 -3.74 -40.21
N ALA A 435 9.59 -3.72 -39.84
CA ALA A 435 10.70 -3.79 -40.79
C ALA A 435 10.93 -5.20 -41.36
N ARG A 436 10.29 -6.25 -40.81
CA ARG A 436 10.37 -7.61 -41.36
C ARG A 436 9.75 -7.65 -42.76
N GLY A 437 10.56 -7.99 -43.77
CA GLY A 437 10.13 -8.17 -45.16
C GLY A 437 10.43 -7.00 -46.11
N ALA A 438 11.12 -5.95 -45.67
CA ALA A 438 11.48 -4.79 -46.49
C ALA A 438 12.66 -5.00 -47.47
N GLY A 439 13.15 -6.24 -47.64
CA GLY A 439 14.18 -6.60 -48.63
C GLY A 439 15.63 -6.27 -48.26
N GLU A 440 15.87 -5.45 -47.24
CA GLU A 440 17.19 -5.16 -46.66
C GLU A 440 17.11 -5.19 -45.13
N GLU A 441 18.12 -5.76 -44.46
CA GLU A 441 18.31 -5.62 -43.01
C GLU A 441 18.50 -4.12 -42.73
N GLY A 442 17.53 -3.48 -42.03
CA GLY A 442 17.59 -2.04 -41.75
C GLY A 442 18.91 -1.60 -41.12
N ASP A 443 19.26 -0.31 -41.20
CA ASP A 443 20.54 0.21 -40.63
C ASP A 443 20.43 0.56 -39.13
N GLY A 444 19.27 0.35 -38.52
CA GLY A 444 19.01 0.62 -37.12
C GLY A 444 18.69 2.09 -36.81
N SER A 445 18.64 2.96 -37.81
CA SER A 445 18.11 4.32 -37.65
C SER A 445 16.60 4.32 -37.42
N ALA A 446 16.05 5.44 -36.95
CA ALA A 446 14.59 5.57 -36.78
C ALA A 446 13.80 5.43 -38.09
N ALA A 447 14.44 5.73 -39.22
CA ALA A 447 13.86 5.63 -40.57
C ALA A 447 13.96 4.21 -41.15
N ARG A 448 15.03 3.48 -40.81
CA ARG A 448 15.27 2.10 -41.25
C ARG A 448 15.62 1.21 -40.06
N PRO A 449 14.66 0.95 -39.15
CA PRO A 449 14.93 0.22 -37.92
C PRO A 449 15.33 -1.24 -38.19
N PHE A 450 16.06 -1.83 -37.25
CA PHE A 450 16.33 -3.27 -37.29
C PHE A 450 15.03 -4.06 -37.04
N PRO A 451 14.80 -5.17 -37.74
CA PRO A 451 13.62 -6.01 -37.51
C PRO A 451 13.68 -6.83 -36.21
N GLU A 452 14.87 -6.98 -35.63
CA GLU A 452 15.15 -7.93 -34.54
C GLU A 452 16.14 -7.34 -33.54
N ILE A 453 15.98 -7.71 -32.27
CA ILE A 453 16.70 -7.09 -31.15
C ILE A 453 18.20 -7.43 -31.18
N GLN A 454 18.57 -8.68 -31.51
CA GLN A 454 19.98 -9.08 -31.55
C GLN A 454 20.78 -8.31 -32.61
N LEU A 455 20.16 -7.86 -33.70
CA LEU A 455 20.83 -7.02 -34.71
C LEU A 455 21.23 -5.66 -34.13
N ALA A 456 20.32 -5.02 -33.39
CA ALA A 456 20.62 -3.78 -32.69
C ALA A 456 21.67 -3.98 -31.59
N LEU A 457 21.60 -5.08 -30.84
CA LEU A 457 22.61 -5.44 -29.84
C LEU A 457 23.99 -5.67 -30.47
N ASN A 458 24.07 -6.22 -31.69
CA ASN A 458 25.33 -6.42 -32.40
C ASN A 458 25.94 -5.09 -32.86
N ALA A 459 25.10 -4.19 -33.40
CA ALA A 459 25.53 -2.88 -33.91
C ALA A 459 25.94 -1.91 -32.78
N ALA A 460 25.29 -2.02 -31.62
CA ALA A 460 25.52 -1.16 -30.47
C ALA A 460 26.96 -1.26 -29.91
N ALA A 461 27.56 -0.12 -29.62
CA ALA A 461 28.79 -0.01 -28.83
C ALA A 461 28.49 0.16 -27.33
N ASP A 462 29.53 0.13 -26.51
CA ASP A 462 29.43 0.44 -25.09
C ASP A 462 28.76 1.81 -24.90
N GLY A 463 27.61 1.77 -24.24
CA GLY A 463 26.81 2.95 -24.02
C GLY A 463 25.86 3.34 -25.12
N ASP A 464 25.51 2.45 -26.02
CA ASP A 464 24.42 2.76 -26.91
C ASP A 464 23.06 2.49 -26.25
N THR A 465 22.04 3.18 -26.75
CA THR A 465 20.65 2.93 -26.37
C THR A 465 19.96 2.21 -27.51
N ILE A 466 19.15 1.21 -27.17
CA ILE A 466 18.29 0.50 -28.11
C ILE A 466 16.84 0.77 -27.71
N LEU A 467 16.11 1.40 -28.64
CA LEU A 467 14.70 1.72 -28.51
C LEU A 467 13.88 0.68 -29.28
N VAL A 468 13.06 -0.07 -28.55
CA VAL A 468 12.22 -1.14 -29.12
C VAL A 468 10.79 -0.63 -29.27
N ARG A 469 10.25 -0.66 -30.49
CA ARG A 469 8.87 -0.25 -30.77
C ARG A 469 7.87 -1.32 -30.31
N PRO A 470 6.60 -0.94 -30.07
CA PRO A 470 5.56 -1.89 -29.65
C PRO A 470 5.46 -3.12 -30.54
N GLY A 471 5.31 -4.29 -29.92
CA GLY A 471 5.23 -5.56 -30.64
C GLY A 471 5.53 -6.77 -29.75
N ARG A 472 5.16 -7.95 -30.27
CA ARG A 472 5.50 -9.25 -29.65
C ARG A 472 6.68 -9.88 -30.38
N TYR A 473 7.84 -9.79 -29.76
CA TYR A 473 9.13 -10.24 -30.26
C TYR A 473 9.34 -11.72 -29.90
N THR A 474 9.41 -12.56 -30.93
CA THR A 474 9.64 -14.01 -30.83
C THR A 474 10.72 -14.45 -31.82
N GLY A 475 11.21 -15.69 -31.66
CA GLY A 475 12.20 -16.28 -32.54
C GLY A 475 13.65 -16.05 -32.09
N ALA A 476 14.59 -16.72 -32.76
CA ALA A 476 15.98 -16.87 -32.27
C ALA A 476 16.74 -15.56 -32.10
N MET A 477 16.43 -14.54 -32.90
CA MET A 477 17.10 -13.22 -32.85
C MET A 477 16.43 -12.23 -31.88
N ASN A 478 15.42 -12.71 -31.13
CA ASN A 478 14.71 -11.98 -30.09
C ASN A 478 14.68 -12.74 -28.74
N THR A 479 15.37 -13.89 -28.69
CA THR A 479 15.51 -14.78 -27.52
C THR A 479 16.98 -15.19 -27.41
N GLU A 480 17.44 -15.66 -26.26
CA GLU A 480 18.87 -15.94 -26.01
C GLU A 480 19.77 -14.73 -26.33
N LEU A 481 19.24 -13.53 -26.08
CA LEU A 481 19.89 -12.26 -26.39
C LEU A 481 21.16 -12.09 -25.56
N PHE A 482 22.25 -11.69 -26.20
CA PHE A 482 23.54 -11.45 -25.55
C PHE A 482 24.10 -10.07 -25.91
N VAL A 483 24.78 -9.45 -24.94
CA VAL A 483 25.33 -8.08 -25.06
C VAL A 483 26.84 -8.06 -25.35
N GLY A 484 27.51 -9.21 -25.31
CA GLY A 484 28.95 -9.31 -25.60
C GLY A 484 29.85 -8.50 -24.65
N GLY A 485 29.49 -8.44 -23.36
CA GLY A 485 30.22 -7.65 -22.36
C GLY A 485 30.02 -6.13 -22.46
N LYS A 486 29.09 -5.66 -23.31
CA LYS A 486 28.78 -4.23 -23.46
C LYS A 486 27.82 -3.76 -22.37
N SER A 487 28.00 -2.52 -21.94
CA SER A 487 27.04 -1.82 -21.08
C SER A 487 26.04 -1.08 -21.94
N LEU A 488 24.77 -1.47 -21.89
CA LEU A 488 23.74 -1.00 -22.83
C LEU A 488 22.45 -0.62 -22.11
N PHE A 489 21.66 0.24 -22.74
CA PHE A 489 20.31 0.56 -22.30
C PHE A 489 19.27 0.12 -23.33
N LEU A 490 18.46 -0.88 -22.98
CA LEU A 490 17.30 -1.32 -23.75
C LEU A 490 16.03 -0.71 -23.16
N ARG A 491 15.22 -0.03 -23.97
CA ARG A 491 13.95 0.53 -23.50
C ARG A 491 12.82 0.37 -24.49
N ALA A 492 11.61 0.20 -23.97
CA ALA A 492 10.38 0.30 -24.76
C ALA A 492 10.14 1.75 -25.22
N ALA A 493 9.53 1.89 -26.40
CA ALA A 493 9.10 3.16 -26.97
C ALA A 493 7.65 3.54 -26.62
N GLY A 494 6.86 2.61 -26.09
CA GLY A 494 5.46 2.80 -25.74
C GLY A 494 5.17 2.56 -24.26
N GLU A 495 3.87 2.53 -23.93
CA GLU A 495 3.37 2.24 -22.58
C GLU A 495 3.85 0.87 -22.05
N PRO A 496 3.90 0.66 -20.72
CA PRO A 496 4.17 -0.65 -20.13
C PRO A 496 3.32 -1.76 -20.77
N GLY A 497 3.92 -2.91 -21.08
CA GLY A 497 3.25 -4.01 -21.77
C GLY A 497 3.19 -3.91 -23.30
N SER A 498 3.57 -2.76 -23.89
CA SER A 498 3.55 -2.58 -25.35
C SER A 498 4.65 -3.37 -26.08
N VAL A 499 5.76 -3.66 -25.41
CA VAL A 499 6.89 -4.42 -25.95
C VAL A 499 7.04 -5.73 -25.17
N ILE A 500 6.71 -6.84 -25.83
CA ILE A 500 6.72 -8.18 -25.23
C ILE A 500 7.83 -9.00 -25.89
N LEU A 501 8.81 -9.44 -25.13
CA LEU A 501 9.77 -10.47 -25.51
C LEU A 501 9.23 -11.81 -24.99
N ASP A 502 8.87 -12.72 -25.90
CA ASP A 502 8.19 -13.96 -25.57
C ASP A 502 9.02 -15.18 -25.93
N GLY A 503 9.42 -15.93 -24.90
CA GLY A 503 10.23 -17.15 -25.03
C GLY A 503 9.41 -18.36 -25.48
N GLY A 504 8.08 -18.23 -25.54
CA GLY A 504 7.16 -19.26 -26.01
C GLY A 504 7.18 -20.55 -25.18
N GLY A 505 7.63 -20.48 -23.93
CA GLY A 505 7.80 -21.62 -23.02
C GLY A 505 8.92 -22.57 -23.44
N ARG A 506 9.84 -22.13 -24.31
CA ARG A 506 10.86 -23.01 -24.92
C ARG A 506 12.27 -22.45 -24.93
N ARG A 507 12.43 -21.14 -24.77
CA ARG A 507 13.74 -20.46 -24.85
C ARG A 507 13.87 -19.39 -23.79
N ARG A 508 15.09 -19.20 -23.31
CA ARG A 508 15.44 -18.06 -22.46
C ARG A 508 15.44 -16.77 -23.26
N LEU A 509 15.22 -15.62 -22.62
CA LEU A 509 15.18 -14.32 -23.30
C LEU A 509 16.56 -13.66 -23.37
N PHE A 510 17.31 -13.65 -22.28
CA PHE A 510 18.66 -13.06 -22.20
C PHE A 510 19.67 -14.05 -21.60
N ARG A 511 20.80 -14.21 -22.30
CA ARG A 511 21.97 -14.93 -21.82
C ARG A 511 23.14 -13.95 -21.74
N LEU A 512 23.43 -13.48 -20.54
CA LEU A 512 24.41 -12.44 -20.29
C LEU A 512 25.64 -13.03 -19.63
N SER A 513 26.81 -12.70 -20.19
CA SER A 513 28.09 -13.05 -19.61
C SER A 513 29.10 -11.91 -19.81
N ALA A 514 29.92 -11.67 -18.79
CA ALA A 514 31.06 -10.77 -18.84
C ALA A 514 32.37 -11.51 -18.52
N PRO A 515 33.51 -11.13 -19.11
CA PRO A 515 34.82 -11.68 -18.76
C PRO A 515 35.13 -11.42 -17.28
N ARG A 516 35.61 -12.43 -16.55
CA ARG A 516 35.96 -12.32 -15.11
C ARG A 516 37.18 -11.43 -14.83
N SER A 517 37.92 -11.00 -15.86
CA SER A 517 39.16 -10.24 -15.76
C SER A 517 38.98 -8.79 -16.23
N GLY A 518 38.67 -7.87 -15.31
CA GLY A 518 38.67 -6.43 -15.58
C GLY A 518 38.02 -5.61 -14.46
N GLU A 519 38.49 -4.38 -14.25
CA GLU A 519 37.95 -3.42 -13.26
C GLU A 519 36.54 -2.91 -13.62
N ARG A 520 36.08 -3.11 -14.87
CA ARG A 520 34.78 -2.65 -15.35
C ARG A 520 33.81 -3.81 -15.54
N ARG A 521 32.83 -3.95 -14.64
CA ARG A 521 31.69 -4.87 -14.81
C ARG A 521 30.69 -4.27 -15.80
N ALA A 522 30.30 -5.04 -16.81
CA ALA A 522 29.28 -4.63 -17.77
C ALA A 522 27.92 -4.48 -17.07
N GLN A 523 27.08 -3.56 -17.57
CA GLN A 523 25.74 -3.34 -17.02
C GLN A 523 24.68 -3.31 -18.13
N LEU A 524 23.60 -4.06 -17.96
CA LEU A 524 22.43 -3.96 -18.83
C LEU A 524 21.27 -3.31 -18.05
N ARG A 525 20.78 -2.18 -18.58
CA ARG A 525 19.56 -1.54 -18.09
C ARG A 525 18.39 -1.89 -19.03
N LEU A 526 17.28 -2.30 -18.45
CA LEU A 526 16.03 -2.61 -19.15
C LEU A 526 14.92 -1.73 -18.61
N GLN A 527 14.14 -1.09 -19.48
CA GLN A 527 13.01 -0.25 -19.06
C GLN A 527 11.74 -0.53 -19.88
N GLY A 528 10.61 -0.74 -19.19
CA GLY A 528 9.28 -0.83 -19.80
C GLY A 528 9.05 -2.10 -20.63
N LEU A 529 9.86 -3.14 -20.44
CA LEU A 529 9.80 -4.38 -21.20
C LEU A 529 8.98 -5.45 -20.47
N SER A 530 8.19 -6.22 -21.21
CA SER A 530 7.52 -7.43 -20.74
C SER A 530 8.28 -8.67 -21.21
N LEU A 531 8.82 -9.44 -20.26
CA LEU A 531 9.62 -10.63 -20.49
C LEU A 531 8.80 -11.86 -20.12
N TRP A 532 8.22 -12.52 -21.11
CA TRP A 532 7.19 -13.53 -20.90
C TRP A 532 7.61 -14.92 -21.34
N ASN A 533 7.11 -15.93 -20.62
CA ASN A 533 7.21 -17.36 -20.97
C ASN A 533 8.64 -17.78 -21.33
N GLY A 534 9.63 -17.18 -20.68
CA GLY A 534 11.02 -17.56 -20.82
C GLY A 534 11.25 -18.94 -20.20
N HIS A 535 12.04 -19.78 -20.85
CA HIS A 535 12.28 -21.15 -20.38
C HIS A 535 13.74 -21.56 -20.55
N ASP A 536 14.33 -22.06 -19.47
CA ASP A 536 15.62 -22.72 -19.47
C ASP A 536 15.55 -23.97 -18.57
N ALA A 537 16.43 -24.93 -18.80
CA ALA A 537 16.50 -26.10 -17.93
C ALA A 537 17.04 -25.70 -16.54
N LEU A 538 18.11 -24.90 -16.47
CA LEU A 538 18.90 -24.77 -15.24
C LEU A 538 18.87 -23.37 -14.64
N ARG A 539 18.89 -22.30 -15.45
CA ARG A 539 19.12 -20.94 -14.92
C ARG A 539 18.28 -19.91 -15.65
N GLY A 540 17.48 -19.16 -14.90
CA GLY A 540 16.91 -17.89 -15.36
C GLY A 540 16.07 -18.05 -16.61
N GLY A 541 14.79 -18.44 -16.48
CA GLY A 541 13.91 -18.61 -17.64
C GLY A 541 13.82 -17.34 -18.51
N ALA A 542 13.81 -16.15 -17.90
CA ALA A 542 13.95 -14.89 -18.64
C ALA A 542 15.41 -14.50 -18.82
N ILE A 543 16.16 -14.36 -17.73
CA ILE A 543 17.51 -13.78 -17.72
C ILE A 543 18.44 -14.67 -16.91
N ALA A 544 19.52 -15.13 -17.54
CA ALA A 544 20.68 -15.67 -16.84
C ALA A 544 21.84 -14.68 -16.98
N SER A 545 22.36 -14.17 -15.85
CA SER A 545 23.40 -13.15 -15.84
C SER A 545 24.64 -13.55 -15.04
N GLU A 546 25.73 -13.78 -15.75
CA GLU A 546 27.08 -14.08 -15.22
C GLU A 546 27.99 -12.86 -15.34
N GLY A 547 28.19 -12.14 -14.24
CA GLY A 547 29.10 -10.99 -14.14
C GLY A 547 28.57 -9.68 -14.75
N VAL A 548 27.33 -9.65 -15.25
CA VAL A 548 26.68 -8.45 -15.79
C VAL A 548 25.69 -7.90 -14.78
N ALA A 549 25.91 -6.67 -14.30
CA ALA A 549 24.97 -6.03 -13.39
C ALA A 549 23.68 -5.66 -14.13
N LEU A 550 22.55 -5.77 -13.44
CA LEU A 550 21.22 -5.58 -14.02
C LEU A 550 20.48 -4.45 -13.30
N VAL A 551 19.84 -3.59 -14.09
CA VAL A 551 18.88 -2.59 -13.60
C VAL A 551 17.62 -2.71 -14.42
N LEU A 552 16.52 -3.12 -13.80
CA LEU A 552 15.21 -3.23 -14.45
C LEU A 552 14.26 -2.19 -13.84
N GLU A 553 13.58 -1.47 -14.71
CA GLU A 553 12.66 -0.39 -14.33
C GLU A 553 11.35 -0.54 -15.08
N ASP A 554 10.23 -0.54 -14.36
CA ASP A 554 8.88 -0.62 -14.96
C ASP A 554 8.74 -1.85 -15.89
N CYS A 555 9.47 -2.92 -15.56
CA CYS A 555 9.49 -4.18 -16.31
C CYS A 555 8.55 -5.22 -15.69
N GLU A 556 8.04 -6.10 -16.53
CA GLU A 556 7.23 -7.24 -16.11
C GLU A 556 7.90 -8.55 -16.51
N LEU A 557 8.01 -9.50 -15.57
CA LEU A 557 8.50 -10.86 -15.82
C LEU A 557 7.42 -11.86 -15.43
N ALA A 558 6.87 -12.57 -16.40
CA ALA A 558 5.70 -13.40 -16.19
C ALA A 558 5.79 -14.79 -16.83
N GLY A 559 5.43 -15.81 -16.05
CA GLY A 559 5.34 -17.19 -16.53
C GLY A 559 6.69 -17.78 -16.96
N CYS A 560 7.81 -17.27 -16.45
CA CYS A 560 9.13 -17.80 -16.78
C CYS A 560 9.46 -19.03 -15.93
N THR A 561 10.25 -19.95 -16.47
CA THR A 561 10.55 -21.23 -15.81
C THR A 561 12.03 -21.63 -15.94
N ALA A 562 12.61 -22.05 -14.82
CA ALA A 562 13.81 -22.88 -14.74
C ALA A 562 13.38 -24.31 -14.33
N ALA A 563 13.37 -25.25 -15.27
CA ALA A 563 12.53 -26.45 -15.16
C ALA A 563 13.15 -27.67 -14.46
N ASP A 564 14.47 -27.75 -14.37
CA ASP A 564 15.18 -28.86 -13.72
C ASP A 564 15.03 -28.78 -12.19
N GLU A 565 15.20 -29.90 -11.50
CA GLU A 565 15.23 -29.99 -10.03
C GLU A 565 16.40 -29.16 -9.43
N GLN A 566 17.46 -28.93 -10.21
CA GLN A 566 18.53 -27.97 -9.86
C GLN A 566 18.34 -26.59 -10.51
N GLY A 567 17.13 -26.32 -11.01
CA GLY A 567 16.72 -25.05 -11.59
C GLY A 567 16.92 -23.91 -10.60
N ALA A 568 17.40 -22.77 -11.10
CA ALA A 568 17.82 -21.66 -10.29
C ALA A 568 17.25 -20.36 -10.86
N GLY A 569 16.42 -19.66 -10.10
CA GLY A 569 15.84 -18.38 -10.52
C GLY A 569 14.86 -18.55 -11.68
N GLY A 570 13.59 -18.82 -11.40
CA GLY A 570 12.61 -19.14 -12.46
C GLY A 570 12.50 -18.08 -13.55
N ALA A 571 12.59 -16.80 -13.18
CA ALA A 571 12.74 -15.70 -14.13
C ALA A 571 14.21 -15.26 -14.26
N ILE A 572 14.86 -14.91 -13.16
CA ILE A 572 16.20 -14.32 -13.15
C ILE A 572 17.15 -15.16 -12.32
N TRP A 573 18.27 -15.55 -12.90
CA TRP A 573 19.44 -16.02 -12.19
C TRP A 573 20.59 -15.03 -12.32
N THR A 574 21.27 -14.70 -11.24
CA THR A 574 22.45 -13.81 -11.31
C THR A 574 23.50 -14.01 -10.21
N ASP A 575 24.76 -13.77 -10.55
CA ASP A 575 25.90 -13.63 -9.62
C ASP A 575 26.44 -12.19 -9.52
N ALA A 576 25.72 -11.22 -10.12
CA ALA A 576 26.07 -9.81 -10.16
C ALA A 576 24.91 -8.95 -9.62
N GLY A 577 25.20 -7.69 -9.26
CA GLY A 577 24.22 -6.81 -8.64
C GLY A 577 22.96 -6.66 -9.49
N LEU A 578 21.79 -6.72 -8.84
CA LEU A 578 20.48 -6.59 -9.46
C LEU A 578 19.67 -5.51 -8.74
N LYS A 579 19.17 -4.52 -9.49
CA LYS A 579 18.26 -3.49 -9.01
C LYS A 579 16.94 -3.58 -9.75
N LEU A 580 15.85 -3.64 -9.00
CA LEU A 580 14.48 -3.67 -9.52
C LEU A 580 13.72 -2.45 -9.00
N ILE A 581 13.09 -1.70 -9.90
CA ILE A 581 12.32 -0.50 -9.56
C ILE A 581 10.95 -0.60 -10.24
N ARG A 582 9.88 -0.62 -9.45
CA ARG A 582 8.50 -0.75 -9.93
C ARG A 582 8.30 -1.92 -10.88
N CYS A 583 8.94 -3.04 -10.58
CA CYS A 583 8.85 -4.26 -11.39
C CYS A 583 7.80 -5.22 -10.85
N MET A 584 7.15 -5.95 -11.75
CA MET A 584 6.21 -7.01 -11.42
C MET A 584 6.78 -8.36 -11.87
N LEU A 585 6.97 -9.27 -10.92
CA LEU A 585 7.41 -10.64 -11.17
C LEU A 585 6.30 -11.59 -10.74
N ARG A 586 5.63 -12.23 -11.70
CA ARG A 586 4.48 -13.08 -11.41
C ARG A 586 4.51 -14.44 -12.07
N GLU A 587 3.98 -15.42 -11.35
CA GLU A 587 3.76 -16.79 -11.85
C GLU A 587 5.04 -17.46 -12.39
N ASN A 588 6.21 -17.05 -11.91
CA ASN A 588 7.49 -17.64 -12.29
C ASN A 588 7.77 -18.91 -11.47
N ARG A 589 8.46 -19.87 -12.06
CA ARG A 589 8.67 -21.21 -11.48
C ARG A 589 10.11 -21.67 -11.55
N SER A 590 10.60 -22.25 -10.45
CA SER A 590 11.90 -22.92 -10.40
C SER A 590 11.73 -24.33 -9.86
N GLY A 591 12.31 -25.33 -10.52
CA GLY A 591 12.41 -26.69 -9.98
C GLY A 591 13.45 -26.83 -8.87
N GLY A 592 14.31 -25.83 -8.67
CA GLY A 592 15.14 -25.70 -7.47
C GLY A 592 14.75 -24.43 -6.71
N ASP A 593 15.67 -23.49 -6.58
CA ASP A 593 15.51 -22.33 -5.69
C ASP A 593 15.10 -21.06 -6.44
N GLY A 594 14.47 -20.13 -5.72
CA GLY A 594 14.16 -18.79 -6.22
C GLY A 594 13.12 -18.80 -7.33
N GLY A 595 11.84 -18.91 -6.98
CA GLY A 595 10.78 -19.10 -7.98
C GLY A 595 10.70 -17.97 -9.01
N ALA A 596 11.02 -16.74 -8.61
CA ALA A 596 11.29 -15.64 -9.53
C ALA A 596 12.79 -15.38 -9.69
N ILE A 597 13.52 -15.20 -8.57
CA ILE A 597 14.91 -14.75 -8.59
C ILE A 597 15.78 -15.67 -7.76
N GLN A 598 16.93 -16.06 -8.31
CA GLN A 598 18.04 -16.55 -7.51
C GLN A 598 19.29 -15.69 -7.70
N ALA A 599 19.84 -15.25 -6.57
CA ALA A 599 21.02 -14.38 -6.49
C ALA A 599 22.15 -15.06 -5.69
N MET A 600 23.36 -15.10 -6.24
CA MET A 600 24.54 -15.74 -5.61
C MET A 600 25.71 -14.77 -5.48
N GLY A 601 26.06 -14.37 -4.26
CA GLY A 601 27.09 -13.38 -3.96
C GLY A 601 26.78 -11.96 -4.49
N ALA A 602 25.57 -11.75 -4.98
CA ALA A 602 25.09 -10.50 -5.56
C ALA A 602 24.40 -9.63 -4.52
N SER A 603 24.44 -8.32 -4.71
CA SER A 603 23.57 -7.40 -3.96
C SER A 603 22.26 -7.18 -4.71
N LEU A 604 21.15 -7.22 -4.00
CA LEU A 604 19.80 -7.06 -4.53
C LEU A 604 19.11 -5.86 -3.91
N GLU A 605 18.61 -4.97 -4.75
CA GLU A 605 17.86 -3.77 -4.34
C GLU A 605 16.47 -3.76 -4.99
N LEU A 606 15.43 -3.63 -4.17
CA LEU A 606 14.03 -3.59 -4.59
C LEU A 606 13.37 -2.29 -4.12
N ASP A 607 12.69 -1.60 -5.03
CA ASP A 607 11.86 -0.45 -4.69
C ASP A 607 10.52 -0.50 -5.44
N GLY A 608 9.41 -0.53 -4.70
CA GLY A 608 8.07 -0.52 -5.29
C GLY A 608 7.74 -1.77 -6.11
N CYS A 609 8.36 -2.91 -5.81
CA CYS A 609 8.23 -4.12 -6.62
C CYS A 609 7.13 -5.06 -6.10
N ALA A 610 6.60 -5.90 -6.99
CA ALA A 610 5.57 -6.88 -6.66
C ALA A 610 5.97 -8.29 -7.13
N PHE A 611 5.90 -9.24 -6.20
CA PHE A 611 6.18 -10.67 -6.42
C PHE A 611 4.92 -11.48 -6.13
N VAL A 612 4.25 -11.95 -7.19
CA VAL A 612 2.92 -12.54 -7.07
C VAL A 612 2.85 -13.95 -7.63
N GLY A 613 2.48 -14.92 -6.79
CA GLY A 613 2.21 -16.29 -7.24
C GLY A 613 3.43 -17.05 -7.78
N ASN A 614 4.66 -16.65 -7.42
CA ASN A 614 5.87 -17.34 -7.83
C ASN A 614 6.06 -18.63 -7.02
N ALA A 615 6.72 -19.64 -7.59
CA ALA A 615 6.89 -20.94 -6.96
C ALA A 615 8.29 -21.53 -7.14
N ALA A 616 8.84 -22.10 -6.06
CA ALA A 616 10.08 -22.87 -6.06
C ALA A 616 9.84 -24.25 -5.42
N GLU A 617 10.38 -25.33 -5.98
CA GLU A 617 10.36 -26.63 -5.29
C GLU A 617 11.40 -26.68 -4.15
N GLY A 618 12.47 -25.88 -4.24
CA GLY A 618 13.48 -25.67 -3.21
C GLY A 618 13.10 -24.56 -2.23
N VAL A 619 13.99 -23.58 -2.04
CA VAL A 619 13.79 -22.45 -1.12
C VAL A 619 13.48 -21.13 -1.85
N GLY A 620 12.81 -20.20 -1.16
CA GLY A 620 12.58 -18.85 -1.68
C GLY A 620 11.56 -18.85 -2.82
N GLY A 621 10.27 -18.98 -2.48
CA GLY A 621 9.21 -19.10 -3.49
C GLY A 621 9.14 -17.92 -4.46
N ALA A 622 9.54 -16.73 -4.01
CA ALA A 622 9.86 -15.61 -4.88
C ALA A 622 11.38 -15.45 -5.08
N ILE A 623 12.14 -15.28 -3.99
CA ILE A 623 13.56 -14.92 -4.05
C ILE A 623 14.38 -15.84 -3.15
N SER A 624 15.46 -16.38 -3.70
CA SER A 624 16.53 -17.03 -2.95
C SER A 624 17.83 -16.24 -3.13
N GLN A 625 18.48 -15.84 -2.03
CA GLN A 625 19.77 -15.16 -2.06
C GLN A 625 20.78 -15.80 -1.13
N SER A 626 22.01 -15.96 -1.60
CA SER A 626 23.16 -16.36 -0.79
C SER A 626 24.27 -15.31 -0.85
N GLY A 627 24.64 -14.73 0.30
CA GLY A 627 25.63 -13.66 0.40
C GLY A 627 25.19 -12.33 -0.23
N GLY A 628 26.06 -11.31 -0.11
CA GLY A 628 25.77 -9.95 -0.57
C GLY A 628 24.80 -9.19 0.35
N LEU A 629 24.36 -8.01 -0.11
CA LEU A 629 23.38 -7.18 0.59
C LEU A 629 21.97 -7.37 0.00
N PHE A 630 20.94 -7.30 0.84
CA PHE A 630 19.55 -7.24 0.40
C PHE A 630 18.87 -6.00 0.96
N ALA A 631 18.39 -5.13 0.08
CA ALA A 631 17.61 -3.95 0.44
C ALA A 631 16.26 -4.01 -0.27
N ALA A 632 15.16 -3.87 0.47
CA ALA A 632 13.84 -3.77 -0.14
C ALA A 632 12.99 -2.73 0.55
N LEU A 633 12.31 -1.93 -0.27
CA LEU A 633 11.47 -0.83 0.15
C LEU A 633 10.12 -0.90 -0.57
N ARG A 634 9.02 -0.63 0.14
CA ARG A 634 7.67 -0.43 -0.44
C ARG A 634 7.23 -1.54 -1.41
N SER A 635 7.62 -2.78 -1.13
CA SER A 635 7.43 -3.91 -2.04
C SER A 635 6.47 -4.95 -1.44
N ARG A 636 5.84 -5.75 -2.30
CA ARG A 636 4.85 -6.77 -1.89
C ARG A 636 5.20 -8.17 -2.38
N PHE A 637 4.90 -9.15 -1.54
CA PHE A 637 5.04 -10.58 -1.79
C PHE A 637 3.70 -11.25 -1.48
N LEU A 638 3.00 -11.68 -2.52
CA LEU A 638 1.64 -12.23 -2.41
C LEU A 638 1.57 -13.63 -2.99
N GLY A 639 1.12 -14.61 -2.21
CA GLY A 639 0.78 -15.95 -2.72
C GLY A 639 1.97 -16.75 -3.24
N ASN A 640 3.21 -16.47 -2.80
CA ASN A 640 4.39 -17.20 -3.26
C ASN A 640 4.56 -18.51 -2.50
N ARG A 641 5.11 -19.54 -3.16
CA ARG A 641 5.20 -20.90 -2.63
C ARG A 641 6.62 -21.47 -2.71
N ALA A 642 7.10 -22.08 -1.64
CA ALA A 642 8.35 -22.83 -1.60
C ALA A 642 8.12 -24.28 -1.13
N GLY A 643 8.93 -25.23 -1.59
CA GLY A 643 8.89 -26.59 -1.05
C GLY A 643 9.61 -26.70 0.29
N LEU A 644 10.71 -25.98 0.52
CA LEU A 644 11.59 -26.23 1.66
C LEU A 644 11.55 -25.12 2.73
N ARG A 645 11.81 -23.86 2.37
CA ARG A 645 11.89 -22.72 3.31
C ARG A 645 11.61 -21.41 2.59
N GLY A 646 11.09 -20.42 3.31
CA GLY A 646 10.93 -19.06 2.77
C GLY A 646 9.90 -19.02 1.65
N GLY A 647 8.61 -19.08 1.99
CA GLY A 647 7.55 -19.10 0.97
C GLY A 647 7.62 -17.88 0.03
N ALA A 648 8.09 -16.73 0.52
CA ALA A 648 8.51 -15.61 -0.32
C ALA A 648 10.05 -15.52 -0.43
N LEU A 649 10.75 -15.33 0.69
CA LEU A 649 12.17 -15.01 0.74
C LEU A 649 12.97 -16.08 1.48
N ALA A 650 14.06 -16.54 0.88
CA ALA A 650 15.09 -17.34 1.53
C ALA A 650 16.44 -16.63 1.43
N LEU A 651 17.01 -16.27 2.58
CA LEU A 651 18.20 -15.42 2.68
C LEU A 651 19.29 -16.13 3.49
N PHE A 652 20.43 -16.42 2.86
CA PHE A 652 21.55 -17.17 3.46
C PHE A 652 22.82 -16.34 3.54
N GLY A 653 23.33 -16.05 4.74
CA GLY A 653 24.53 -15.23 4.91
C GLY A 653 24.38 -13.80 4.39
N VAL A 654 23.15 -13.26 4.39
CA VAL A 654 22.80 -11.95 3.85
C VAL A 654 22.60 -10.96 4.99
N SER A 655 23.18 -9.77 4.85
CA SER A 655 22.82 -8.60 5.67
C SER A 655 21.92 -7.64 4.88
N GLY A 656 21.04 -6.92 5.55
CA GLY A 656 20.07 -6.12 4.81
C GLY A 656 19.06 -5.31 5.61
N GLY A 657 18.27 -4.55 4.87
CA GLY A 657 17.17 -3.73 5.37
C GLY A 657 15.89 -3.98 4.58
N LEU A 658 14.80 -4.24 5.29
CA LEU A 658 13.47 -4.52 4.76
C LEU A 658 12.53 -3.48 5.36
N ASP A 659 12.00 -2.56 4.55
CA ASP A 659 11.13 -1.49 5.05
C ASP A 659 9.84 -1.35 4.24
N ALA A 660 8.73 -1.12 4.93
CA ALA A 660 7.42 -0.92 4.34
C ALA A 660 7.01 -2.06 3.38
N LEU A 661 7.24 -3.31 3.78
CA LEU A 661 6.93 -4.49 2.97
C LEU A 661 5.63 -5.18 3.38
N ARG A 662 4.94 -5.76 2.40
CA ARG A 662 3.76 -6.62 2.62
C ARG A 662 4.06 -8.06 2.23
N PHE A 663 3.93 -8.98 3.18
CA PHE A 663 4.03 -10.43 2.97
C PHE A 663 2.68 -11.07 3.27
N GLN A 664 1.98 -11.47 2.22
CA GLN A 664 0.62 -11.97 2.33
C GLN A 664 0.48 -13.34 1.65
N GLU A 665 -0.19 -14.28 2.31
CA GLU A 665 -0.56 -15.58 1.73
C GLU A 665 0.62 -16.41 1.20
N ASN A 666 1.85 -16.18 1.69
CA ASN A 666 3.02 -16.95 1.26
C ASN A 666 3.12 -18.26 2.03
N ARG A 667 3.51 -19.35 1.35
CA ARG A 667 3.43 -20.70 1.91
C ARG A 667 4.67 -21.55 1.68
N VAL A 668 5.01 -22.39 2.66
CA VAL A 668 5.90 -23.54 2.50
C VAL A 668 5.07 -24.83 2.44
N GLU A 669 5.19 -25.60 1.35
CA GLU A 669 4.30 -26.74 1.03
C GLU A 669 4.98 -28.12 1.02
N GLY A 670 6.29 -28.21 1.25
CA GLY A 670 6.97 -29.51 1.26
C GLY A 670 6.65 -30.35 2.50
N SER A 671 7.08 -31.61 2.47
CA SER A 671 6.82 -32.54 3.57
C SER A 671 7.36 -32.02 4.91
N PRO A 672 6.66 -32.24 6.04
CA PRO A 672 7.08 -31.74 7.36
C PRO A 672 8.51 -32.13 7.75
N ALA A 673 9.01 -33.28 7.29
CA ALA A 673 10.38 -33.71 7.55
C ALA A 673 11.46 -32.88 6.80
N ALA A 674 11.11 -32.24 5.70
CA ALA A 674 12.01 -31.47 4.84
C ALA A 674 11.77 -29.95 4.94
N ALA A 675 10.53 -29.55 5.12
CA ALA A 675 10.10 -28.16 5.19
C ALA A 675 10.49 -27.58 6.56
N ARG A 676 11.42 -26.62 6.56
CA ARG A 676 12.03 -26.13 7.81
C ARG A 676 11.50 -24.79 8.29
N GLY A 677 10.54 -24.16 7.60
CA GLY A 677 9.79 -23.00 8.12
C GLY A 677 9.92 -21.68 7.36
N GLY A 678 9.27 -20.63 7.89
CA GLY A 678 9.30 -19.24 7.42
C GLY A 678 8.38 -18.98 6.23
N GLY A 679 7.06 -19.03 6.45
CA GLY A 679 6.06 -18.94 5.37
C GLY A 679 6.21 -17.70 4.50
N ALA A 680 6.64 -16.57 5.09
CA ALA A 680 7.13 -15.43 4.34
C ALA A 680 8.66 -15.47 4.17
N ILE A 681 9.40 -15.39 5.28
CA ILE A 681 10.87 -15.22 5.27
C ILE A 681 11.54 -16.34 6.05
N ALA A 682 12.52 -16.97 5.42
CA ALA A 682 13.52 -17.79 6.09
C ALA A 682 14.88 -17.11 5.97
N TRP A 683 15.49 -16.76 7.11
CA TRP A 683 16.81 -16.14 7.17
C TRP A 683 17.77 -17.01 7.99
N GLU A 684 18.93 -17.30 7.40
CA GLU A 684 19.98 -18.11 8.02
C GLU A 684 21.33 -17.43 7.77
N ALA A 685 21.82 -16.68 8.76
CA ALA A 685 23.02 -15.88 8.57
C ALA A 685 23.78 -15.63 9.87
N PRO A 686 24.54 -16.62 10.38
CA PRO A 686 25.42 -16.42 11.52
C PRO A 686 26.38 -15.24 11.29
N GLY A 687 26.38 -14.25 12.18
CA GLY A 687 27.24 -13.07 12.11
C GLY A 687 26.80 -11.98 11.12
N ALA A 688 25.56 -12.01 10.64
CA ALA A 688 24.97 -10.98 9.79
C ALA A 688 23.85 -10.22 10.51
N ASP A 689 23.52 -9.03 9.99
CA ASP A 689 22.49 -8.15 10.54
C ASP A 689 21.30 -8.01 9.58
N LEU A 690 20.08 -8.18 10.09
CA LEU A 690 18.86 -7.95 9.32
C LEU A 690 17.91 -7.02 10.07
N LEU A 691 17.64 -5.87 9.46
CA LEU A 691 16.68 -4.87 9.96
C LEU A 691 15.36 -5.00 9.20
N VAL A 692 14.24 -5.13 9.92
CA VAL A 692 12.90 -5.22 9.36
C VAL A 692 11.99 -4.20 10.01
N THR A 693 11.47 -3.25 9.24
CA THR A 693 10.71 -2.12 9.77
C THR A 693 9.40 -1.89 9.02
N SER A 694 8.35 -1.46 9.74
CA SER A 694 7.06 -1.08 9.14
C SER A 694 6.46 -2.15 8.22
N CYS A 695 6.63 -3.43 8.53
CA CYS A 695 6.20 -4.52 7.64
C CYS A 695 4.92 -5.21 8.14
N LEU A 696 4.10 -5.64 7.18
CA LEU A 696 2.91 -6.45 7.41
C LEU A 696 3.16 -7.90 6.99
N PHE A 697 2.88 -8.84 7.89
CA PHE A 697 2.89 -10.28 7.65
C PHE A 697 1.48 -10.83 7.92
N SER A 698 0.71 -11.09 6.88
CA SER A 698 -0.65 -11.62 7.02
C SER A 698 -0.84 -12.97 6.34
N GLU A 699 -1.48 -13.92 7.02
CA GLU A 699 -1.94 -15.18 6.41
C GLU A 699 -0.83 -16.02 5.75
N ASN A 700 0.41 -15.92 6.23
CA ASN A 700 1.49 -16.77 5.75
C ASN A 700 1.47 -18.13 6.48
N GLU A 701 1.93 -19.17 5.80
CA GLU A 701 1.86 -20.54 6.32
C GLU A 701 3.14 -21.35 6.12
N ALA A 702 3.60 -22.02 7.17
CA ALA A 702 4.73 -22.94 7.10
C ALA A 702 4.65 -23.97 8.24
N PRO A 703 5.52 -25.00 8.28
CA PRO A 703 5.57 -25.87 9.45
C PRO A 703 6.06 -25.19 10.73
N ILE A 704 7.09 -24.34 10.62
CA ILE A 704 7.70 -23.62 11.73
C ILE A 704 7.80 -22.13 11.37
N GLY A 705 7.41 -21.21 12.25
CA GLY A 705 7.50 -19.77 11.95
C GLY A 705 6.58 -19.41 10.79
N GLY A 706 5.26 -19.32 11.04
CA GLY A 706 4.27 -19.13 9.98
C GLY A 706 4.55 -17.93 9.08
N ALA A 707 5.13 -16.85 9.61
CA ALA A 707 5.69 -15.76 8.82
C ALA A 707 7.23 -15.82 8.74
N LEU A 708 7.90 -15.77 9.89
CA LEU A 708 9.33 -15.54 10.03
C LEU A 708 10.00 -16.75 10.68
N ARG A 709 11.05 -17.26 10.03
CA ARG A 709 12.00 -18.20 10.63
C ARG A 709 13.42 -17.64 10.56
N LEU A 710 14.06 -17.51 11.72
CA LEU A 710 15.41 -16.96 11.86
C LEU A 710 16.36 -18.00 12.45
N ASP A 711 17.58 -18.02 11.93
CA ASP A 711 18.63 -18.96 12.31
C ASP A 711 20.00 -18.26 12.35
N GLY A 712 20.42 -17.86 13.54
CA GLY A 712 21.63 -17.07 13.78
C GLY A 712 21.53 -15.60 13.36
N GLY A 713 22.62 -14.86 13.58
CA GLY A 713 22.73 -13.42 13.25
C GLY A 713 22.04 -12.51 14.26
N ARG A 714 22.11 -11.19 14.03
CA ARG A 714 21.40 -10.16 14.79
C ARG A 714 20.19 -9.67 14.01
N PHE A 715 19.01 -10.05 14.47
CA PHE A 715 17.75 -9.58 13.91
C PHE A 715 17.20 -8.41 14.71
N MET A 716 16.80 -7.35 14.01
CA MET A 716 16.13 -6.18 14.59
C MET A 716 14.82 -5.94 13.86
N GLY A 717 13.70 -6.13 14.54
CA GLY A 717 12.37 -5.85 13.99
C GLY A 717 11.70 -4.69 14.72
N SER A 718 11.12 -3.74 13.99
CA SER A 718 10.30 -2.69 14.58
C SER A 718 9.03 -2.41 13.78
N GLN A 719 7.94 -2.12 14.48
CA GLN A 719 6.66 -1.80 13.84
C GLN A 719 6.18 -2.87 12.86
N LEU A 720 6.20 -4.12 13.32
CA LEU A 720 5.69 -5.25 12.55
C LEU A 720 4.24 -5.51 12.94
N SER A 721 3.37 -5.75 11.96
CA SER A 721 2.04 -6.31 12.19
C SER A 721 2.00 -7.73 11.67
N CYS A 722 1.88 -8.72 12.56
CA CYS A 722 1.79 -10.13 12.23
C CYS A 722 0.39 -10.65 12.58
N TRP A 723 -0.42 -10.98 11.58
CA TRP A 723 -1.79 -11.43 11.77
C TRP A 723 -2.15 -12.68 10.98
N GLY A 724 -2.88 -13.61 11.60
CA GLY A 724 -3.47 -14.75 10.89
C GLY A 724 -2.45 -15.74 10.32
N ASN A 725 -1.17 -15.65 10.68
CA ASN A 725 -0.14 -16.57 10.19
C ASN A 725 -0.29 -17.94 10.87
N ARG A 726 0.05 -19.01 10.15
CA ARG A 726 -0.16 -20.38 10.61
C ARG A 726 1.13 -21.18 10.57
N ALA A 727 1.47 -21.80 11.70
CA ALA A 727 2.45 -22.85 11.80
C ALA A 727 1.75 -24.20 12.01
N SER A 728 2.15 -25.27 11.30
CA SER A 728 1.63 -26.62 11.59
C SER A 728 2.33 -27.30 12.76
N GLU A 729 3.48 -26.80 13.20
CA GLU A 729 4.23 -27.30 14.35
C GLU A 729 4.37 -26.22 15.42
N ARG A 730 5.23 -25.20 15.21
CA ARG A 730 5.62 -24.24 16.26
C ARG A 730 5.88 -22.82 15.75
N GLY A 731 5.65 -21.82 16.61
CA GLY A 731 5.91 -20.40 16.31
C GLY A 731 4.94 -19.86 15.26
N GLY A 732 3.70 -19.57 15.66
CA GLY A 732 2.61 -19.23 14.74
C GLY A 732 2.94 -18.10 13.76
N ALA A 733 3.64 -17.07 14.22
CA ALA A 733 4.21 -16.02 13.37
C ALA A 733 5.74 -16.10 13.29
N PHE A 734 6.41 -16.25 14.43
CA PHE A 734 7.85 -16.05 14.52
C PHE A 734 8.53 -17.26 15.20
N ALA A 735 9.64 -17.71 14.64
CA ALA A 735 10.48 -18.76 15.21
C ALA A 735 11.98 -18.44 15.09
N LEU A 736 12.66 -18.31 16.23
CA LEU A 736 14.11 -18.26 16.33
C LEU A 736 14.66 -19.63 16.70
N MET A 737 15.48 -20.21 15.82
CA MET A 737 15.92 -21.61 15.89
C MET A 737 17.24 -21.82 16.63
N THR A 738 18.14 -20.86 16.56
CA THR A 738 19.45 -20.90 17.24
C THR A 738 19.71 -19.56 17.92
N ALA A 739 20.34 -19.62 19.10
CA ALA A 739 20.75 -18.41 19.82
C ALA A 739 22.00 -17.82 19.16
N GLY A 740 21.82 -16.67 18.48
CA GLY A 740 22.90 -15.78 18.06
C GLY A 740 23.09 -14.64 19.06
N ASP A 741 23.33 -13.42 18.56
CA ASP A 741 23.13 -12.21 19.37
C ASP A 741 21.62 -12.07 19.65
N THR A 742 21.26 -11.55 20.83
CA THR A 742 19.87 -11.43 21.28
C THR A 742 19.04 -10.63 20.26
N PRO A 743 18.07 -11.25 19.54
CA PRO A 743 17.22 -10.52 18.62
C PRO A 743 16.31 -9.55 19.38
N GLU A 744 16.02 -8.41 18.76
CA GLU A 744 15.15 -7.37 19.32
C GLU A 744 13.91 -7.19 18.45
N LEU A 745 12.74 -7.23 19.07
CA LEU A 745 11.47 -6.84 18.47
C LEU A 745 10.89 -5.71 19.31
N ILE A 746 10.62 -4.59 18.65
CA ILE A 746 10.10 -3.41 19.31
C ILE A 746 8.82 -2.92 18.64
N ASN A 747 7.93 -2.35 19.45
CA ASN A 747 6.68 -1.73 19.02
C ASN A 747 5.78 -2.62 18.14
N SER A 748 5.89 -3.95 18.20
CA SER A 748 5.29 -4.82 17.18
C SER A 748 4.03 -5.53 17.68
N ILE A 749 3.11 -5.84 16.77
CA ILE A 749 1.87 -6.56 17.03
C ILE A 749 1.97 -7.99 16.47
N PHE A 750 1.70 -8.98 17.31
CA PHE A 750 1.53 -10.39 16.96
C PHE A 750 0.16 -10.83 17.49
N TRP A 751 -0.79 -11.00 16.58
CA TRP A 751 -2.17 -11.33 16.95
C TRP A 751 -2.85 -12.31 16.01
N GLY A 752 -3.51 -13.33 16.58
CA GLY A 752 -4.32 -14.27 15.81
C GLY A 752 -3.47 -15.25 14.99
N ASN A 753 -2.22 -15.47 15.38
CA ASN A 753 -1.31 -16.42 14.75
C ASN A 753 -1.45 -17.79 15.42
N LEU A 754 -1.41 -18.88 14.64
CA LEU A 754 -1.82 -20.20 15.13
C LEU A 754 -0.67 -21.22 15.03
N ALA A 755 -0.42 -21.96 16.10
CA ALA A 755 0.48 -23.13 16.12
C ALA A 755 -0.06 -24.21 17.10
N PRO A 756 0.04 -25.51 16.79
CA PRO A 756 -0.36 -26.58 17.71
C PRO A 756 0.53 -26.68 18.97
N GLU A 757 1.83 -26.44 18.83
CA GLU A 757 2.81 -26.51 19.92
C GLU A 757 3.50 -25.14 20.08
N ALA A 758 3.33 -24.46 21.23
CA ALA A 758 3.94 -23.18 21.63
C ALA A 758 3.21 -21.88 21.22
N ALA A 759 3.73 -20.76 21.75
CA ALA A 759 3.21 -19.40 21.58
C ALA A 759 3.35 -18.88 20.13
N GLU A 760 2.64 -17.80 19.80
CA GLU A 760 2.72 -17.12 18.50
C GLU A 760 4.16 -16.74 18.11
N VAL A 761 4.98 -16.49 19.11
CA VAL A 761 6.41 -16.18 19.01
C VAL A 761 7.20 -17.23 19.78
N LEU A 762 8.11 -17.93 19.09
CA LEU A 762 9.00 -18.93 19.66
C LEU A 762 10.45 -18.46 19.57
N ALA A 763 11.21 -18.58 20.66
CA ALA A 763 12.65 -18.36 20.66
C ALA A 763 13.42 -19.45 21.42
N ALA A 764 14.49 -19.95 20.80
CA ALA A 764 15.42 -20.91 21.40
C ALA A 764 16.42 -20.27 22.40
N GLY A 765 16.35 -18.96 22.63
CA GLY A 765 17.18 -18.17 23.55
C GLY A 765 16.47 -16.89 23.98
N ASP A 766 17.20 -15.95 24.59
CA ASP A 766 16.65 -14.66 24.99
C ASP A 766 16.16 -13.89 23.74
N LEU A 767 14.95 -13.36 23.81
CA LEU A 767 14.35 -12.50 22.80
C LEU A 767 14.01 -11.18 23.48
N GLY A 768 14.58 -10.07 23.02
CA GLY A 768 14.29 -8.75 23.56
C GLY A 768 12.97 -8.23 23.00
N LEU A 769 11.88 -8.32 23.77
CA LEU A 769 10.62 -7.66 23.40
C LEU A 769 10.44 -6.38 24.19
N ARG A 770 10.15 -5.31 23.47
CA ARG A 770 9.85 -4.01 24.07
C ARG A 770 8.63 -3.41 23.40
N ASN A 771 7.64 -3.03 24.20
CA ASN A 771 6.42 -2.41 23.69
C ASN A 771 5.73 -3.26 22.61
N CYS A 772 5.77 -4.59 22.74
CA CYS A 772 5.09 -5.47 21.80
C CYS A 772 3.74 -5.92 22.37
N LEU A 773 2.80 -6.17 21.47
CA LEU A 773 1.54 -6.86 21.75
C LEU A 773 1.66 -8.28 21.21
N VAL A 774 1.46 -9.29 22.05
CA VAL A 774 1.50 -10.70 21.65
C VAL A 774 0.32 -11.43 22.24
N ALA A 775 -0.50 -12.08 21.40
CA ALA A 775 -1.66 -12.81 21.90
C ALA A 775 -1.25 -13.90 22.90
N GLY A 776 -1.93 -13.94 24.05
CA GLY A 776 -1.62 -14.88 25.14
C GLY A 776 -0.39 -14.49 25.99
N GLY A 777 0.31 -13.40 25.66
CA GLY A 777 1.51 -12.94 26.35
C GLY A 777 2.73 -13.85 26.16
N LEU A 778 3.89 -13.38 26.63
CA LEU A 778 5.12 -14.17 26.70
C LEU A 778 5.64 -14.22 28.13
N ILE A 779 6.13 -15.40 28.52
CA ILE A 779 6.57 -15.67 29.90
C ILE A 779 7.71 -14.71 30.27
N GLY A 780 7.49 -13.85 31.27
CA GLY A 780 8.55 -13.07 31.91
C GLY A 780 8.90 -11.71 31.27
N GLN A 781 8.09 -11.18 30.33
CA GLN A 781 8.32 -9.86 29.71
C GLN A 781 7.05 -8.98 29.71
N ALA A 782 7.22 -7.65 29.75
CA ALA A 782 6.13 -6.68 29.73
C ALA A 782 5.50 -6.59 28.32
N VAL A 783 4.36 -7.25 28.14
CA VAL A 783 3.66 -7.41 26.85
C VAL A 783 2.18 -7.08 27.06
N LEU A 784 1.58 -6.33 26.14
CA LEU A 784 0.11 -6.18 26.08
C LEU A 784 -0.50 -7.51 25.61
N ALA A 785 -1.46 -8.06 26.36
CA ALA A 785 -2.16 -9.30 26.00
C ALA A 785 -3.61 -9.06 25.53
N GLU A 786 -3.98 -7.80 25.30
CA GLU A 786 -5.32 -7.40 24.86
C GLU A 786 -5.45 -7.45 23.33
N ASP A 787 -6.68 -7.50 22.83
CA ASP A 787 -6.94 -7.44 21.38
C ASP A 787 -6.44 -6.10 20.81
N PRO A 788 -5.61 -6.09 19.74
CA PRO A 788 -5.15 -4.86 19.10
C PRO A 788 -6.28 -4.05 18.45
N ARG A 789 -7.48 -4.62 18.26
CA ARG A 789 -8.65 -3.97 17.65
C ARG A 789 -8.30 -3.34 16.30
N PHE A 790 -7.89 -4.19 15.35
CA PHE A 790 -7.80 -3.78 13.95
C PHE A 790 -9.19 -3.43 13.40
N VAL A 791 -9.27 -2.46 12.48
CA VAL A 791 -10.53 -2.03 11.86
C VAL A 791 -11.23 -3.19 11.16
N ASP A 792 -10.53 -3.92 10.29
CA ASP A 792 -11.04 -5.15 9.65
C ASP A 792 -9.89 -6.02 9.14
N ALA A 793 -9.21 -6.72 10.07
CA ALA A 793 -8.07 -7.57 9.71
C ALA A 793 -8.44 -8.69 8.72
N ARG A 794 -9.69 -9.21 8.75
CA ARG A 794 -10.16 -10.24 7.81
C ARG A 794 -10.43 -9.68 6.42
N GLY A 795 -10.83 -8.42 6.33
CA GLY A 795 -10.95 -7.66 5.08
C GLY A 795 -9.64 -7.04 4.60
N GLY A 796 -8.52 -7.24 5.31
CA GLY A 796 -7.20 -6.72 4.96
C GLY A 796 -6.89 -5.31 5.49
N ASP A 797 -7.74 -4.74 6.35
CA ASP A 797 -7.52 -3.44 7.00
C ASP A 797 -6.91 -3.63 8.39
N PHE A 798 -5.60 -3.43 8.46
CA PHE A 798 -4.80 -3.58 9.68
C PHE A 798 -4.53 -2.24 10.40
N ARG A 799 -5.27 -1.18 10.06
CA ARG A 799 -5.26 0.05 10.85
C ARG A 799 -5.89 -0.19 12.21
N LEU A 800 -5.48 0.59 13.21
CA LEU A 800 -6.01 0.49 14.57
C LEU A 800 -7.33 1.26 14.70
N ALA A 801 -8.33 0.63 15.33
CA ALA A 801 -9.58 1.29 15.69
C ALA A 801 -9.36 2.33 16.82
N GLU A 802 -10.30 3.25 17.00
CA GLU A 802 -10.19 4.36 17.97
C GLU A 802 -9.99 3.90 19.42
N ASP A 803 -10.55 2.75 19.78
CA ASP A 803 -10.47 2.18 21.13
C ASP A 803 -9.33 1.16 21.28
N SER A 804 -8.42 1.11 20.31
CA SER A 804 -7.30 0.17 20.31
C SER A 804 -6.31 0.46 21.45
N PRO A 805 -5.85 -0.57 22.18
CA PRO A 805 -4.81 -0.43 23.20
C PRO A 805 -3.41 -0.17 22.60
N CYS A 806 -3.26 -0.27 21.28
CA CYS A 806 -2.00 -0.06 20.56
C CYS A 806 -1.74 1.42 20.20
N LEU A 807 -2.74 2.28 20.33
CA LEU A 807 -2.62 3.71 19.99
C LEU A 807 -1.70 4.43 20.99
N GLY A 808 -0.61 5.02 20.49
CA GLY A 808 0.31 5.85 21.25
C GLY A 808 1.05 5.15 22.38
N THR A 809 1.28 3.84 22.27
CA THR A 809 1.93 3.04 23.31
C THR A 809 3.33 2.55 22.94
N GLY A 810 3.78 2.83 21.71
CA GLY A 810 5.10 2.50 21.22
C GLY A 810 6.19 3.36 21.85
N ASP A 811 7.41 2.82 21.89
CA ASP A 811 8.61 3.57 22.26
C ASP A 811 9.09 4.41 21.07
N PRO A 812 9.20 5.75 21.21
CA PRO A 812 9.83 6.59 20.19
C PRO A 812 11.26 6.16 19.86
N ALA A 813 12.00 5.59 20.83
CA ALA A 813 13.33 5.04 20.63
C ALA A 813 13.26 3.72 19.85
N GLY A 814 13.26 3.84 18.53
CA GLY A 814 13.31 2.72 17.58
C GLY A 814 12.12 2.62 16.63
N ALA A 815 11.18 3.56 16.69
CA ALA A 815 10.15 3.71 15.66
C ALA A 815 10.77 4.33 14.38
N PRO A 816 10.53 3.74 13.19
CA PRO A 816 10.91 4.36 11.92
C PRO A 816 10.02 5.58 11.64
N ALA A 817 10.55 6.51 10.85
CA ALA A 817 9.93 7.82 10.61
C ALA A 817 8.57 7.74 9.90
N LEU A 818 8.39 6.74 9.04
CA LEU A 818 7.17 6.54 8.26
C LEU A 818 6.60 5.14 8.50
N ASP A 819 5.27 5.03 8.46
CA ASP A 819 4.54 3.77 8.50
C ASP A 819 4.45 3.07 7.13
N LEU A 820 3.79 1.91 7.09
CA LEU A 820 3.61 1.12 5.87
C LEU A 820 2.73 1.83 4.82
N ALA A 821 1.89 2.77 5.27
CA ALA A 821 1.10 3.65 4.44
C ALA A 821 1.79 5.01 4.24
N GLY A 822 3.09 5.16 4.51
CA GLY A 822 3.83 6.41 4.35
C GLY A 822 3.44 7.58 5.26
N LEU A 823 2.63 7.36 6.30
CA LEU A 823 2.28 8.37 7.31
C LEU A 823 3.44 8.58 8.29
N ALA A 824 3.64 9.84 8.71
CA ALA A 824 4.69 10.20 9.65
C ALA A 824 4.39 9.71 11.07
N ARG A 825 5.43 9.23 11.77
CA ARG A 825 5.38 8.85 13.18
C ARG A 825 6.11 9.85 14.08
N PRO A 826 5.62 10.11 15.31
CA PRO A 826 4.30 9.76 15.80
C PRO A 826 3.23 10.70 15.23
N GLN A 827 1.99 10.21 15.11
CA GLN A 827 0.82 11.04 14.76
C GLN A 827 -0.23 10.93 15.88
N PRO A 828 -0.75 12.05 16.42
CA PRO A 828 -0.35 13.44 16.18
C PRO A 828 1.05 13.76 16.73
N ALA A 829 1.78 14.65 16.05
CA ALA A 829 3.12 15.07 16.49
C ALA A 829 3.15 15.49 17.98
N GLY A 830 4.00 14.82 18.77
CA GLY A 830 4.11 15.00 20.22
C GLY A 830 3.48 13.89 21.06
N SER A 831 2.75 12.95 20.44
CA SER A 831 2.40 11.67 21.06
C SER A 831 3.58 10.68 21.02
N ALA A 832 3.36 9.48 21.57
CA ALA A 832 4.17 8.31 21.27
C ALA A 832 3.66 7.64 19.96
N PRO A 833 4.52 6.88 19.25
CA PRO A 833 4.10 6.14 18.06
C PRO A 833 3.15 5.01 18.41
N ASP A 834 2.35 4.58 17.44
CA ASP A 834 1.48 3.41 17.60
C ASP A 834 2.30 2.12 17.53
N LEU A 835 1.71 1.01 18.02
CA LEU A 835 2.26 -0.31 17.76
C LEU A 835 1.88 -0.79 16.35
N GLY A 836 2.80 -1.50 15.71
CA GLY A 836 2.58 -2.19 14.46
C GLY A 836 2.82 -1.32 13.21
N ALA A 837 2.48 -1.90 12.06
CA ALA A 837 2.89 -1.39 10.75
C ALA A 837 2.21 -0.07 10.34
N PHE A 838 1.10 0.31 10.97
CA PHE A 838 0.29 1.48 10.63
C PHE A 838 0.25 2.48 11.78
N GLU A 839 0.38 3.77 11.46
CA GLU A 839 0.20 4.88 12.38
C GLU A 839 -1.20 5.47 12.21
N SER A 840 -1.80 5.92 13.30
CA SER A 840 -3.12 6.51 13.34
C SER A 840 -3.08 7.95 13.85
N ALA A 841 -3.97 8.79 13.33
CA ALA A 841 -4.18 10.13 13.91
C ALA A 841 -5.06 10.12 15.17
N LEU A 842 -5.56 8.95 15.58
CA LEU A 842 -6.48 8.78 16.70
C LEU A 842 -5.78 8.81 18.08
N THR A 843 -4.45 8.78 18.10
CA THR A 843 -3.68 8.81 19.33
C THR A 843 -3.87 10.12 20.10
N THR A 844 -4.16 10.03 21.40
CA THR A 844 -4.29 11.21 22.26
C THR A 844 -2.93 11.59 22.86
N ALA A 845 -2.65 12.89 23.02
CA ALA A 845 -1.34 13.44 23.40
C ALA A 845 -0.85 13.08 24.82
N THR A 846 -1.52 12.19 25.54
CA THR A 846 -1.15 11.73 26.88
C THR A 846 -1.05 10.20 26.89
N GLY A 847 0.03 9.66 26.35
CA GLY A 847 0.38 8.25 26.52
C GLY A 847 0.86 8.01 27.95
N ALA A 848 -0.02 7.51 28.81
CA ALA A 848 0.47 6.71 29.93
C ALA A 848 1.11 5.47 29.29
N GLY A 849 2.42 5.30 29.45
CA GLY A 849 3.10 4.08 29.02
C GLY A 849 2.38 2.84 29.57
N LEU A 850 2.60 1.70 28.91
CA LEU A 850 1.92 0.44 29.21
C LEU A 850 1.79 0.21 30.72
N PRO A 851 0.58 -0.04 31.27
CA PRO A 851 0.47 -0.47 32.65
C PRO A 851 1.26 -1.79 32.81
N GLU A 852 2.22 -1.81 33.73
CA GLU A 852 2.90 -3.04 34.13
C GLU A 852 1.84 -4.07 34.56
N THR A 853 1.81 -5.24 33.92
CA THR A 853 0.80 -6.27 34.19
C THR A 853 0.82 -6.66 35.68
N GLU A 854 -0.26 -6.41 36.43
CA GLU A 854 -0.30 -6.56 37.90
C GLU A 854 -0.27 -8.03 38.38
N LEU A 855 -0.54 -9.00 37.50
CA LEU A 855 -0.52 -10.44 37.80
C LEU A 855 -0.16 -11.26 36.55
N LEU A 856 0.83 -12.16 36.67
CA LEU A 856 1.28 -13.02 35.58
C LEU A 856 0.93 -14.49 35.88
N PHE A 857 -0.03 -15.08 35.17
CA PHE A 857 -0.30 -16.52 35.29
C PHE A 857 0.75 -17.33 34.51
N THR A 858 1.47 -18.22 35.19
CA THR A 858 2.62 -18.98 34.63
C THR A 858 2.29 -20.42 34.25
N GLY A 859 1.05 -20.89 34.52
CA GLY A 859 0.51 -22.12 33.96
C GLY A 859 -0.29 -22.97 34.95
N ALA A 860 -0.90 -24.04 34.44
CA ALA A 860 -1.58 -25.07 35.23
C ALA A 860 -1.03 -26.45 34.84
N TYR A 861 -0.49 -27.20 35.81
CA TYR A 861 0.03 -28.55 35.57
C TYR A 861 -0.33 -29.54 36.69
N PRO A 862 -0.74 -30.77 36.36
CA PRO A 862 -1.19 -31.21 35.03
C PRO A 862 -2.50 -30.49 34.62
N ASN A 863 -2.94 -30.61 33.36
CA ASN A 863 -4.11 -29.90 32.84
C ASN A 863 -5.33 -30.02 33.81
N PRO A 864 -6.09 -28.94 34.08
CA PRO A 864 -7.27 -28.89 34.96
C PRO A 864 -8.39 -29.92 34.74
N PHE A 865 -8.29 -30.79 33.73
CA PHE A 865 -9.10 -32.02 33.62
C PHE A 865 -8.63 -33.16 34.55
N ASN A 866 -7.55 -32.96 35.31
CA ASN A 866 -7.07 -33.89 36.32
C ASN A 866 -7.62 -33.54 37.70
N PRO A 867 -7.85 -34.55 38.57
CA PRO A 867 -8.36 -34.34 39.94
C PRO A 867 -7.44 -33.47 40.80
N HIS A 868 -6.18 -33.28 40.39
CA HIS A 868 -5.21 -32.40 41.02
C HIS A 868 -4.49 -31.55 39.98
N THR A 869 -4.53 -30.24 40.15
CA THR A 869 -3.89 -29.27 39.24
C THR A 869 -3.18 -28.21 40.05
N THR A 870 -1.93 -27.90 39.70
CA THR A 870 -1.18 -26.80 40.32
C THR A 870 -1.23 -25.59 39.41
N PHE A 871 -1.86 -24.51 39.88
CA PHE A 871 -1.84 -23.20 39.28
C PHE A 871 -0.59 -22.45 39.74
N SER A 872 0.16 -21.89 38.80
CA SER A 872 1.34 -21.09 39.07
C SER A 872 1.10 -19.67 38.55
N PHE A 873 1.50 -18.67 39.34
CA PHE A 873 1.42 -17.25 38.95
C PHE A 873 2.52 -16.45 39.63
N ARG A 874 2.83 -15.25 39.12
CA ARG A 874 3.82 -14.33 39.66
C ARG A 874 3.21 -12.96 39.88
N LEU A 875 3.55 -12.35 41.01
CA LEU A 875 3.19 -10.98 41.32
C LEU A 875 4.42 -10.07 41.22
N PRO A 876 4.37 -8.96 40.47
CA PRO A 876 5.46 -7.98 40.40
C PRO A 876 5.57 -7.14 41.68
N ARG A 877 4.46 -6.94 42.41
CA ARG A 877 4.38 -6.26 43.71
C ARG A 877 3.42 -7.02 44.63
N PRO A 878 3.51 -6.86 45.96
CA PRO A 878 2.54 -7.49 46.86
C PRO A 878 1.11 -7.03 46.53
N GLY A 879 0.16 -7.96 46.52
CA GLY A 879 -1.24 -7.70 46.17
C GLY A 879 -2.16 -8.83 46.64
N THR A 880 -3.47 -8.59 46.57
CA THR A 880 -4.49 -9.60 46.86
C THR A 880 -4.84 -10.37 45.58
N VAL A 881 -4.96 -11.69 45.68
CA VAL A 881 -5.20 -12.57 44.53
C VAL A 881 -6.47 -13.38 44.74
N THR A 882 -7.36 -13.31 43.77
CA THR A 882 -8.52 -14.19 43.65
C THR A 882 -8.30 -15.10 42.45
N LEU A 883 -8.48 -16.41 42.63
CA LEU A 883 -8.38 -17.42 41.59
C LEU A 883 -9.65 -18.24 41.58
N GLU A 884 -10.42 -18.16 40.49
CA GLU A 884 -11.68 -18.86 40.32
C GLU A 884 -11.61 -19.81 39.13
N VAL A 885 -12.30 -20.95 39.21
CA VAL A 885 -12.39 -21.96 38.15
C VAL A 885 -13.80 -21.94 37.58
N TYR A 886 -13.88 -21.91 36.25
CA TYR A 886 -15.13 -21.88 35.48
C TYR A 886 -15.20 -23.06 34.51
N GLN A 887 -16.42 -23.53 34.22
CA GLN A 887 -16.71 -24.41 33.09
C GLN A 887 -16.64 -23.65 31.77
N SER A 888 -16.45 -24.39 30.66
CA SER A 888 -16.55 -23.88 29.30
C SER A 888 -17.89 -23.19 28.97
N SER A 889 -18.95 -23.51 29.72
CA SER A 889 -20.26 -22.86 29.65
C SER A 889 -20.36 -21.51 30.38
N GLY A 890 -19.30 -21.06 31.06
CA GLY A 890 -19.27 -19.82 31.83
C GLY A 890 -19.78 -19.95 33.27
N ARG A 891 -20.15 -21.15 33.74
CA ARG A 891 -20.55 -21.39 35.13
C ARG A 891 -19.32 -21.55 36.04
N ARG A 892 -19.25 -20.79 37.14
CA ARG A 892 -18.21 -20.95 38.18
C ARG A 892 -18.35 -22.31 38.87
N VAL A 893 -17.26 -23.04 39.02
CA VAL A 893 -17.19 -24.38 39.63
C VAL A 893 -16.31 -24.47 40.86
N GLY A 894 -15.46 -23.47 41.12
CA GLY A 894 -14.70 -23.42 42.37
C GLY A 894 -13.95 -22.11 42.55
N ILE A 895 -13.56 -21.85 43.79
CA ILE A 895 -12.65 -20.76 44.16
C ILE A 895 -11.42 -21.41 44.80
N VAL A 896 -10.24 -21.06 44.29
CA VAL A 896 -8.94 -21.64 44.66
C VAL A 896 -8.15 -20.69 45.54
N LEU A 897 -8.33 -19.38 45.32
CA LEU A 897 -7.87 -18.30 46.19
C LEU A 897 -8.99 -17.28 46.26
N ASP A 898 -9.29 -16.79 47.46
CA ASP A 898 -10.33 -15.78 47.67
C ASP A 898 -9.71 -14.57 48.39
N GLU A 899 -9.47 -13.51 47.62
CA GLU A 899 -8.87 -12.25 48.09
C GLU A 899 -7.59 -12.44 48.94
N GLU A 900 -6.80 -13.47 48.67
CA GLU A 900 -5.67 -13.82 49.53
C GLU A 900 -4.47 -12.89 49.28
N PRO A 901 -3.88 -12.27 50.33
CA PRO A 901 -2.69 -11.45 50.17
C PRO A 901 -1.46 -12.31 49.85
N ARG A 902 -0.72 -11.90 48.82
CA ARG A 902 0.49 -12.59 48.34
C ARG A 902 1.61 -11.56 48.15
N GLY A 903 2.83 -11.94 48.53
CA GLY A 903 4.02 -11.11 48.32
C GLY A 903 4.42 -11.00 46.85
N ALA A 904 5.33 -10.08 46.51
CA ALA A 904 5.95 -10.10 45.19
C ALA A 904 6.77 -11.41 45.00
N GLY A 905 6.76 -11.97 43.80
CA GLY A 905 7.45 -13.23 43.48
C GLY A 905 6.52 -14.31 42.91
N GLU A 906 7.06 -15.52 42.74
CA GLU A 906 6.32 -16.67 42.24
C GLU A 906 5.48 -17.33 43.34
N HIS A 907 4.29 -17.76 42.97
CA HIS A 907 3.33 -18.46 43.81
C HIS A 907 2.83 -19.70 43.09
N ARG A 908 2.54 -20.74 43.87
CA ARG A 908 1.92 -21.98 43.38
C ARG A 908 0.79 -22.37 44.30
N VAL A 909 -0.35 -22.73 43.72
CA VAL A 909 -1.55 -23.12 44.46
C VAL A 909 -2.15 -24.35 43.81
N SER A 910 -2.42 -25.36 44.62
CA SER A 910 -2.99 -26.61 44.17
C SER A 910 -4.50 -26.58 44.30
N TRP A 911 -5.18 -26.99 43.24
CA TRP A 911 -6.61 -27.20 43.20
C TRP A 911 -6.92 -28.68 43.09
N VAL A 912 -7.94 -29.08 43.86
CA VAL A 912 -8.56 -30.40 43.79
C VAL A 912 -9.91 -30.20 43.14
N ALA A 913 -10.18 -30.92 42.04
CA ALA A 913 -11.38 -30.74 41.24
C ALA A 913 -12.63 -31.32 41.95
N ILE A 914 -13.12 -30.61 42.96
CA ILE A 914 -14.37 -30.89 43.68
C ILE A 914 -15.34 -29.71 43.49
N ASP A 915 -16.64 -30.00 43.44
CA ASP A 915 -17.67 -28.96 43.40
C ASP A 915 -17.93 -28.34 44.78
N GLU A 916 -18.82 -27.34 44.86
CA GLU A 916 -19.20 -26.67 46.12
C GLU A 916 -19.89 -27.62 47.13
N ALA A 917 -20.32 -28.82 46.71
CA ALA A 917 -20.89 -29.85 47.57
C ALA A 917 -19.83 -30.88 48.05
N GLY A 918 -18.58 -30.77 47.58
CA GLY A 918 -17.47 -31.66 47.93
C GLY A 918 -17.35 -32.91 47.06
N GLU A 919 -18.11 -33.00 45.97
CA GLU A 919 -18.08 -34.15 45.06
C GLU A 919 -17.06 -33.96 43.93
N PRO A 920 -16.34 -35.02 43.49
CA PRO A 920 -15.38 -34.93 42.40
C PRO A 920 -16.02 -34.47 41.08
N LEU A 921 -15.41 -33.48 40.44
CA LEU A 921 -15.82 -33.03 39.12
C LEU A 921 -15.44 -34.09 38.05
N PRO A 922 -16.32 -34.38 37.08
CA PRO A 922 -16.03 -35.35 36.02
C PRO A 922 -14.79 -34.96 35.21
N SER A 923 -13.93 -35.91 34.87
CA SER A 923 -12.80 -35.66 33.96
C SER A 923 -13.32 -35.47 32.52
N GLY A 924 -13.50 -34.21 32.13
CA GLY A 924 -13.82 -33.77 30.77
C GLY A 924 -15.11 -32.95 30.69
N GLY A 925 -15.00 -31.62 30.57
CA GLY A 925 -16.11 -30.70 30.31
C GLY A 925 -15.77 -29.23 30.55
#